data_AF-A0A2E4N4L6-F1
#
_entry.id   AF-A0A2E4N4L6-F1
#
_cell.length_a   1.000
_cell.length_b   1.000
_cell.length_c   1.000
_cell.angle_alpha   90.00
_cell.angle_beta   90.00
_cell.angle_gamma   90.00
#
_symmetry.space_group_name_H-M   'P 1'
#
loop_
_entity.id
_entity.type
_entity.pdbx_description
1 polymer ?
#
loop_
_entity_poly.entity_id
_entity_poly.type
_entity_poly.pdbx_seq_one_letter_code
_entity_poly.pdbx_strand_id
1 'polypeptide(L)'
;MFKNLSLKILFTLFSLLSFSQDPVKWSTSVKKINDITFQLNTKAEIEDNWRLYSQNLDDGGALPTEFIFEDNSILKSFSNVLEPEPITKYDPIFKMDQSYFVNNVVFTQDIVLLESFNNDSIIQNLYYQVCDDRVCIFQDVQLVFNLSSNEVQSVSSFDYSSIESDLKLDLGNYELIKNEYVSESSSSFSRRLNILILGLLGGFLALLTPCVFPMIPLTVSFFSTKNEKAKLYSTSYGLFIVLIYLSLSLPFYFLENINPEILNQISTSPILNFIFFAIFIAFALSLFGLFDITLPSSWSNTVDSKSNLYKGLISTFFMSLTLCLVSFSCTGPILGTLLVGTLTSDGGAIDLTYGMLGFGVALAIPFTLLAFFPNIINKLPKSGSWTNTIKVILGFVELALAFKFLSNVDLIQEWGILKREVFIAIWVLIFIACGLYLIITSRKTSYIISSLSFILIGLYMGSSLFTKSTNLSLLSGLLPPEFYSIHNDTNNCPLGLDCVKDFNDGLNKSKINNKPILLDFTGWACANCRRVEENTWSVPKVFDLINNEFVLISLYVDDRTNLNGDEIILLRDKNGNEKILDKVGEKWSAFQTLNFQNNSQPYYVLLSPNLDILNKPIQYTDTDTYYDWLIDGLNKFKN
;
A
#
# COMPACT_ATOMS: atom_id res chain seq x y z
N MET A 1 28.90 13.09 -31.33
CA MET A 1 27.53 13.58 -31.65
C MET A 1 26.42 12.61 -31.23
N PHE A 2 26.63 11.29 -31.20
CA PHE A 2 25.60 10.30 -30.82
C PHE A 2 25.22 10.21 -29.33
N LYS A 3 26.03 10.75 -28.41
CA LYS A 3 25.81 10.60 -26.95
C LYS A 3 24.69 11.50 -26.37
N ASN A 4 24.38 12.61 -27.03
CA ASN A 4 23.28 13.50 -26.64
C ASN A 4 21.96 13.18 -27.36
N LEU A 5 22.01 12.32 -28.39
CA LEU A 5 20.83 11.96 -29.16
C LEU A 5 20.01 10.88 -28.44
N SER A 6 20.65 9.89 -27.81
CA SER A 6 19.94 8.89 -27.00
C SER A 6 19.29 9.48 -25.75
N LEU A 7 19.92 10.48 -25.12
CA LEU A 7 19.40 11.15 -23.92
C LEU A 7 18.21 12.06 -24.26
N LYS A 8 18.26 12.75 -25.41
CA LYS A 8 17.14 13.55 -25.91
C LYS A 8 15.98 12.69 -26.38
N ILE A 9 16.24 11.56 -27.05
CA ILE A 9 15.22 10.57 -27.45
C ILE A 9 14.54 9.98 -26.22
N LEU A 10 15.28 9.67 -25.15
CA LEU A 10 14.72 9.16 -23.89
C LEU A 10 13.84 10.22 -23.19
N PHE A 11 14.20 11.50 -23.25
CA PHE A 11 13.40 12.60 -22.67
C PHE A 11 12.17 12.96 -23.52
N THR A 12 12.26 12.86 -24.85
CA THR A 12 11.14 13.14 -25.76
C THR A 12 10.16 11.97 -25.90
N LEU A 13 10.59 10.73 -25.65
CA LEU A 13 9.64 9.59 -25.54
C LEU A 13 8.82 9.67 -24.25
N PHE A 14 9.38 10.24 -23.17
CA PHE A 14 8.68 10.36 -21.89
C PHE A 14 7.55 11.40 -21.92
N SER A 15 7.62 12.39 -22.81
CA SER A 15 6.59 13.42 -22.98
C SER A 15 5.44 13.04 -23.91
N LEU A 16 5.47 11.87 -24.55
CA LEU A 16 4.47 11.46 -25.56
C LEU A 16 3.53 10.34 -25.10
N LEU A 17 3.65 9.86 -23.85
CA LEU A 17 2.72 8.90 -23.27
C LEU A 17 1.79 9.62 -22.30
N SER A 18 0.91 10.45 -22.83
CA SER A 18 -0.19 11.04 -22.06
C SER A 18 -1.38 11.25 -22.97
N PHE A 19 -1.97 10.12 -23.37
CA PHE A 19 -3.41 10.05 -23.64
C PHE A 19 -3.90 8.80 -22.91
N SER A 20 -4.55 9.03 -21.78
CA SER A 20 -5.33 8.02 -21.07
C SER A 20 -6.61 7.82 -21.86
N GLN A 21 -6.77 6.65 -22.48
CA GLN A 21 -8.07 6.16 -22.93
C GLN A 21 -8.21 4.75 -22.38
N ASP A 22 -9.39 4.44 -21.81
CA ASP A 22 -9.76 3.06 -21.56
C ASP A 22 -9.82 2.32 -22.90
N PRO A 23 -9.11 1.19 -23.04
CA PRO A 23 -8.96 0.53 -24.34
C PRO A 23 -10.25 -0.14 -24.81
N VAL A 24 -11.26 -0.29 -23.95
CA VAL A 24 -12.59 -0.80 -24.31
C VAL A 24 -13.65 0.07 -23.66
N LYS A 25 -14.54 0.64 -24.47
CA LYS A 25 -15.73 1.37 -24.01
C LYS A 25 -16.95 0.49 -24.13
N TRP A 26 -17.64 0.31 -23.02
CA TRP A 26 -18.85 -0.51 -22.94
C TRP A 26 -20.10 0.34 -23.02
N SER A 27 -21.09 -0.19 -23.73
CA SER A 27 -22.41 0.41 -23.85
C SER A 27 -23.50 -0.66 -23.86
N THR A 28 -24.59 -0.41 -23.15
CA THR A 28 -25.71 -1.35 -23.02
C THR A 28 -26.95 -0.83 -23.74
N SER A 29 -27.75 -1.74 -24.28
CA SER A 29 -29.08 -1.43 -24.82
C SER A 29 -30.01 -2.63 -24.65
N VAL A 30 -31.31 -2.38 -24.54
CA VAL A 30 -32.33 -3.41 -24.34
C VAL A 30 -33.30 -3.39 -25.51
N LYS A 31 -33.68 -4.58 -25.98
CA LYS A 31 -34.75 -4.77 -26.97
C LYS A 31 -35.86 -5.62 -26.37
N LYS A 32 -37.04 -5.04 -26.17
CA LYS A 32 -38.23 -5.77 -25.71
C LYS A 32 -38.75 -6.68 -26.83
N ILE A 33 -38.86 -7.98 -26.56
CA ILE A 33 -39.42 -8.98 -27.50
C ILE A 33 -40.89 -9.22 -27.14
N ASN A 34 -41.19 -9.51 -25.87
CA ASN A 34 -42.53 -9.71 -25.30
C ASN A 34 -42.63 -9.02 -23.93
N ASP A 35 -43.80 -9.06 -23.26
CA ASP A 35 -43.99 -8.42 -21.94
C ASP A 35 -43.11 -8.98 -20.82
N ILE A 36 -42.60 -10.21 -20.98
CA ILE A 36 -41.73 -10.89 -20.02
C ILE A 36 -40.36 -11.28 -20.60
N THR A 37 -40.11 -11.00 -21.89
CA THR A 37 -38.90 -11.45 -22.59
C THR A 37 -38.16 -10.26 -23.20
N PHE A 38 -36.89 -10.11 -22.81
CA PHE A 38 -36.02 -9.01 -23.22
C PHE A 38 -34.73 -9.57 -23.81
N GLN A 39 -34.19 -8.87 -24.80
CA GLN A 39 -32.88 -9.13 -25.37
C GLN A 39 -31.93 -8.02 -24.92
N LEU A 40 -30.91 -8.40 -24.17
CA LEU A 40 -29.84 -7.54 -23.69
C LEU A 40 -28.74 -7.48 -24.75
N ASN A 41 -28.36 -6.28 -25.16
CA ASN A 41 -27.30 -6.05 -26.12
C ASN A 41 -26.17 -5.26 -25.44
N THR A 42 -24.99 -5.86 -25.37
CA THR A 42 -23.78 -5.25 -24.82
C THR A 42 -22.80 -4.99 -25.94
N LYS A 43 -22.51 -3.73 -26.23
CA LYS A 43 -21.56 -3.32 -27.26
C LYS A 43 -20.25 -2.85 -26.63
N ALA A 44 -19.15 -3.45 -27.06
CA ALA A 44 -17.79 -3.03 -26.76
C ALA A 44 -17.20 -2.30 -27.98
N GLU A 45 -16.68 -1.09 -27.77
CA GLU A 45 -15.82 -0.37 -28.72
C GLU A 45 -14.38 -0.49 -28.25
N ILE A 46 -13.53 -1.15 -29.05
CA ILE A 46 -12.16 -1.52 -28.71
C ILE A 46 -11.22 -0.55 -29.44
N GLU A 47 -10.30 0.05 -28.71
CA GLU A 47 -9.30 0.97 -29.25
C GLU A 47 -8.34 0.25 -30.22
N ASP A 48 -7.83 0.97 -31.22
CA ASP A 48 -6.94 0.41 -32.23
C ASP A 48 -5.70 -0.26 -31.58
N ASN A 49 -5.40 -1.49 -32.03
CA ASN A 49 -4.34 -2.41 -31.56
C ASN A 49 -4.65 -3.22 -30.29
N TRP A 50 -5.75 -2.95 -29.60
CA TRP A 50 -6.20 -3.77 -28.47
C TRP A 50 -7.08 -4.94 -28.92
N ARG A 51 -7.06 -6.02 -28.13
CA ARG A 51 -7.77 -7.27 -28.40
C ARG A 51 -8.56 -7.69 -27.17
N LEU A 52 -9.87 -7.78 -27.32
CA LEU A 52 -10.77 -8.30 -26.29
C LEU A 52 -10.96 -9.81 -26.52
N TYR A 53 -10.68 -10.64 -25.52
CA TYR A 53 -10.75 -12.09 -25.71
C TYR A 53 -12.17 -12.64 -25.64
N SER A 54 -12.44 -13.71 -26.42
CA SER A 54 -13.74 -14.37 -26.51
C SER A 54 -14.17 -15.06 -25.21
N GLN A 55 -15.45 -15.39 -25.09
CA GLN A 55 -15.99 -16.20 -23.99
C GLN A 55 -15.53 -17.67 -24.08
N ASN A 56 -15.22 -18.14 -25.30
CA ASN A 56 -14.87 -19.52 -25.59
C ASN A 56 -13.38 -19.65 -25.91
N LEU A 57 -12.56 -19.81 -24.85
CA LEU A 57 -11.11 -19.95 -24.96
C LEU A 57 -10.64 -21.33 -24.51
N ASP A 58 -9.53 -21.79 -25.08
CA ASP A 58 -8.85 -23.03 -24.66
C ASP A 58 -8.06 -22.81 -23.36
N ASP A 59 -7.99 -23.87 -22.53
CA ASP A 59 -7.29 -23.85 -21.24
C ASP A 59 -5.80 -23.48 -21.37
N GLY A 60 -5.33 -22.58 -20.49
CA GLY A 60 -3.93 -22.15 -20.42
C GLY A 60 -3.61 -20.81 -21.11
N GLY A 61 -4.65 -20.09 -21.53
CA GLY A 61 -4.60 -18.85 -22.30
C GLY A 61 -4.94 -17.55 -21.55
N ALA A 62 -5.48 -16.58 -22.30
CA ALA A 62 -6.10 -15.38 -21.72
C ALA A 62 -7.38 -15.75 -20.93
N LEU A 63 -7.79 -14.88 -20.00
CA LEU A 63 -9.05 -15.02 -19.29
C LEU A 63 -10.22 -14.72 -20.25
N PRO A 64 -11.25 -15.58 -20.27
CA PRO A 64 -12.41 -15.37 -21.14
C PRO A 64 -13.22 -14.17 -20.67
N THR A 65 -13.91 -13.52 -21.60
CA THR A 65 -14.95 -12.56 -21.25
C THR A 65 -16.11 -13.32 -20.60
N GLU A 66 -16.54 -12.91 -19.41
CA GLU A 66 -17.57 -13.61 -18.65
C GLU A 66 -18.65 -12.63 -18.17
N PHE A 67 -19.91 -13.03 -18.33
CA PHE A 67 -21.07 -12.25 -17.96
C PHE A 67 -21.84 -12.97 -16.83
N ILE A 68 -21.91 -12.34 -15.66
CA ILE A 68 -22.52 -12.92 -14.46
C ILE A 68 -23.63 -12.01 -13.95
N PHE A 69 -24.85 -12.52 -13.86
CA PHE A 69 -25.95 -11.77 -13.22
C PHE A 69 -25.73 -11.67 -11.71
N GLU A 70 -25.95 -10.48 -11.16
CA GLU A 70 -25.77 -10.21 -9.73
C GLU A 70 -26.85 -10.91 -8.88
N ASP A 71 -28.08 -10.95 -9.38
CA ASP A 71 -29.19 -11.69 -8.78
C ASP A 71 -29.82 -12.63 -9.81
N ASN A 72 -29.66 -13.94 -9.61
CA ASN A 72 -30.30 -14.96 -10.46
C ASN A 72 -31.75 -15.26 -10.04
N SER A 73 -32.20 -14.79 -8.88
CA SER A 73 -33.53 -15.09 -8.34
C SER A 73 -34.67 -14.32 -9.03
N ILE A 74 -34.33 -13.27 -9.80
CA ILE A 74 -35.25 -12.43 -10.56
C ILE A 74 -35.55 -12.97 -11.98
N LEU A 75 -34.76 -13.94 -12.45
CA LEU A 75 -34.86 -14.52 -13.79
C LEU A 75 -35.57 -15.87 -13.76
N LYS A 76 -36.58 -16.05 -14.62
CA LYS A 76 -37.23 -17.35 -14.83
C LYS A 76 -36.34 -18.29 -15.65
N SER A 77 -35.61 -17.74 -16.61
CA SER A 77 -34.59 -18.42 -17.42
C SER A 77 -33.79 -17.39 -18.23
N PHE A 78 -32.52 -17.67 -18.51
CA PHE A 78 -31.66 -16.87 -19.39
C PHE A 78 -30.96 -17.78 -20.41
N SER A 79 -30.70 -17.27 -21.62
CA SER A 79 -29.88 -17.95 -22.62
C SER A 79 -28.39 -17.75 -22.32
N ASN A 80 -27.53 -18.60 -22.89
CA ASN A 80 -26.10 -18.28 -22.98
C ASN A 80 -25.92 -16.99 -23.78
N VAL A 81 -24.88 -16.22 -23.45
CA VAL A 81 -24.52 -15.01 -24.18
C VAL A 81 -23.98 -15.41 -25.56
N LEU A 82 -24.60 -14.89 -26.60
CA LEU A 82 -24.17 -15.08 -27.98
C LEU A 82 -23.09 -14.03 -28.31
N GLU A 83 -21.95 -14.52 -28.79
CA GLU A 83 -20.88 -13.70 -29.35
C GLU A 83 -20.79 -13.90 -30.87
N PRO A 84 -20.36 -12.89 -31.64
CA PRO A 84 -20.07 -13.05 -33.06
C PRO A 84 -18.81 -13.90 -33.28
N GLU A 85 -18.56 -14.34 -34.52
CA GLU A 85 -17.38 -15.16 -34.83
C GLU A 85 -16.07 -14.43 -34.47
N PRO A 86 -15.25 -14.95 -33.53
CA PRO A 86 -14.01 -14.31 -33.12
C PRO A 86 -12.88 -14.54 -34.13
N ILE A 87 -11.88 -13.67 -34.09
CA ILE A 87 -10.66 -13.83 -34.88
C ILE A 87 -9.69 -14.70 -34.09
N THR A 88 -9.41 -15.91 -34.57
CA THR A 88 -8.39 -16.78 -33.96
C THR A 88 -7.03 -16.56 -34.61
N LYS A 89 -6.05 -16.11 -33.81
CA LYS A 89 -4.68 -15.90 -34.28
C LYS A 89 -3.66 -16.14 -33.16
N TYR A 90 -2.44 -16.49 -33.55
CA TYR A 90 -1.32 -16.64 -32.63
C TYR A 90 -1.08 -15.39 -31.79
N ASP A 91 -1.18 -15.56 -30.48
CA ASP A 91 -0.93 -14.51 -29.50
C ASP A 91 0.52 -14.59 -28.98
N PRO A 92 1.34 -13.54 -29.16
CA PRO A 92 2.73 -13.55 -28.74
C PRO A 92 2.92 -13.54 -27.21
N ILE A 93 1.91 -13.12 -26.44
CA ILE A 93 1.95 -13.09 -24.97
C ILE A 93 1.72 -14.49 -24.41
N PHE A 94 0.65 -15.15 -24.86
CA PHE A 94 0.26 -16.48 -24.39
C PHE A 94 0.95 -17.62 -25.14
N LYS A 95 1.65 -17.31 -26.25
CA LYS A 95 2.40 -18.25 -27.10
C LYS A 95 1.55 -19.37 -27.68
N MET A 96 0.26 -19.12 -27.87
CA MET A 96 -0.72 -20.04 -28.43
C MET A 96 -1.74 -19.25 -29.25
N ASP A 97 -2.53 -19.94 -30.06
CA ASP A 97 -3.62 -19.31 -30.79
C ASP A 97 -4.73 -18.90 -29.81
N GLN A 98 -5.19 -17.66 -29.91
CA GLN A 98 -6.26 -17.10 -29.08
C GLN A 98 -7.35 -16.52 -29.95
N SER A 99 -8.60 -16.68 -29.50
CA SER A 99 -9.79 -16.12 -30.14
C SER A 99 -10.12 -14.76 -29.52
N TYR A 100 -10.11 -13.69 -30.31
CA TYR A 100 -10.33 -12.32 -29.83
C TYR A 100 -11.07 -11.45 -30.83
N PHE A 101 -11.57 -10.30 -30.36
CA PHE A 101 -12.28 -9.27 -31.10
C PHE A 101 -11.44 -7.99 -31.22
N VAL A 102 -11.65 -7.22 -32.29
CA VAL A 102 -10.96 -5.96 -32.58
C VAL A 102 -11.97 -4.94 -33.10
N ASN A 103 -11.74 -3.64 -32.88
CA ASN A 103 -12.59 -2.50 -33.24
C ASN A 103 -13.94 -2.44 -32.52
N ASN A 104 -14.83 -3.40 -32.77
CA ASN A 104 -16.14 -3.45 -32.13
C ASN A 104 -16.68 -4.87 -32.03
N VAL A 105 -17.45 -5.12 -30.98
CA VAL A 105 -18.16 -6.39 -30.78
C VAL A 105 -19.49 -6.12 -30.09
N VAL A 106 -20.51 -6.89 -30.43
CA VAL A 106 -21.83 -6.84 -29.78
C VAL A 106 -22.15 -8.23 -29.28
N PHE A 107 -22.31 -8.35 -27.97
CA PHE A 107 -22.79 -9.55 -27.31
C PHE A 107 -24.30 -9.44 -27.09
N THR A 108 -25.03 -10.53 -27.32
CA THR A 108 -26.48 -10.55 -27.14
C THR A 108 -26.90 -11.67 -26.20
N GLN A 109 -27.87 -11.40 -25.32
CA GLN A 109 -28.38 -12.37 -24.38
C GLN A 109 -29.88 -12.22 -24.21
N ASP A 110 -30.62 -13.32 -24.34
CA ASP A 110 -32.07 -13.32 -24.16
C ASP A 110 -32.42 -13.74 -22.73
N ILE A 111 -33.29 -12.98 -22.10
CA ILE A 111 -33.73 -13.19 -20.71
C ILE A 111 -35.26 -13.25 -20.60
N VAL A 112 -35.75 -14.07 -19.67
CA VAL A 112 -37.16 -14.16 -19.31
C VAL A 112 -37.31 -13.81 -17.83
N LEU A 113 -38.06 -12.74 -17.53
CA LEU A 113 -38.29 -12.27 -16.17
C LEU A 113 -39.46 -13.00 -15.49
N LEU A 114 -39.44 -13.01 -14.16
CA LEU A 114 -40.58 -13.46 -13.35
C LEU A 114 -41.70 -12.41 -13.37
N GLU A 115 -42.96 -12.84 -13.37
CA GLU A 115 -44.14 -11.94 -13.39
C GLU A 115 -44.21 -11.03 -12.14
N SER A 116 -43.47 -11.34 -11.08
CA SER A 116 -43.38 -10.56 -9.83
C SER A 116 -42.31 -9.46 -9.83
N PHE A 117 -41.54 -9.31 -10.91
CA PHE A 117 -40.45 -8.34 -10.99
C PHE A 117 -40.97 -6.95 -11.38
N ASN A 118 -40.82 -5.98 -10.47
CA ASN A 118 -41.31 -4.60 -10.61
C ASN A 118 -40.19 -3.55 -10.78
N ASN A 119 -38.92 -3.96 -10.88
CA ASN A 119 -37.80 -3.02 -11.04
C ASN A 119 -37.54 -2.71 -12.52
N ASP A 120 -37.10 -1.48 -12.78
CA ASP A 120 -36.87 -0.98 -14.15
C ASP A 120 -35.48 -1.32 -14.70
N SER A 121 -34.59 -1.93 -13.91
CA SER A 121 -33.20 -2.18 -14.30
C SER A 121 -32.71 -3.58 -13.93
N ILE A 122 -31.86 -4.14 -14.80
CA ILE A 122 -31.15 -5.41 -14.60
C ILE A 122 -29.66 -5.14 -14.57
N ILE A 123 -28.96 -5.78 -13.65
CA ILE A 123 -27.52 -5.59 -13.45
C ILE A 123 -26.79 -6.90 -13.76
N GLN A 124 -25.69 -6.79 -14.53
CA GLN A 124 -24.84 -7.90 -14.90
C GLN A 124 -23.37 -7.49 -14.79
N ASN A 125 -22.59 -8.23 -14.02
CA ASN A 125 -21.15 -8.02 -13.91
C ASN A 125 -20.43 -8.64 -15.12
N LEU A 126 -19.56 -7.87 -15.74
CA LEU A 126 -18.75 -8.25 -16.88
C LEU A 126 -17.29 -8.30 -16.46
N TYR A 127 -16.69 -9.47 -16.53
CA TYR A 127 -15.25 -9.67 -16.32
C TYR A 127 -14.60 -9.88 -17.67
N TYR A 128 -13.57 -9.12 -18.00
CA TYR A 128 -12.88 -9.29 -19.27
C TYR A 128 -11.40 -9.00 -19.18
N GLN A 129 -10.67 -9.58 -20.13
CA GLN A 129 -9.28 -9.30 -20.36
C GLN A 129 -9.11 -8.67 -21.74
N VAL A 130 -8.31 -7.61 -21.79
CA VAL A 130 -7.92 -6.95 -23.04
C VAL A 130 -6.40 -6.84 -23.10
N CYS A 131 -5.81 -7.19 -24.23
CA CYS A 131 -4.36 -7.10 -24.43
C CYS A 131 -4.01 -6.35 -25.71
N ASP A 132 -2.92 -5.59 -25.65
CA ASP A 132 -2.12 -5.20 -26.81
C ASP A 132 -0.91 -6.16 -26.91
N ASP A 133 -0.06 -6.04 -27.92
CA ASP A 133 1.15 -6.86 -28.16
C ASP A 133 2.18 -6.87 -27.01
N ARG A 134 1.94 -6.10 -25.93
CA ARG A 134 2.91 -5.88 -24.84
C ARG A 134 2.34 -6.03 -23.44
N VAL A 135 1.06 -5.71 -23.24
CA VAL A 135 0.44 -5.59 -21.91
C VAL A 135 -0.98 -6.12 -21.98
N CYS A 136 -1.38 -6.80 -20.91
CA CYS A 136 -2.74 -7.26 -20.68
C CYS A 136 -3.31 -6.56 -19.46
N ILE A 137 -4.57 -6.13 -19.56
CA ILE A 137 -5.31 -5.50 -18.48
C ILE A 137 -6.55 -6.34 -18.23
N PHE A 138 -6.76 -6.71 -16.97
CA PHE A 138 -7.98 -7.36 -16.49
C PHE A 138 -8.85 -6.31 -15.82
N GLN A 139 -10.12 -6.25 -16.21
CA GLN A 139 -11.08 -5.27 -15.71
C GLN A 139 -12.43 -5.94 -15.49
N ASP A 140 -13.13 -5.45 -14.47
CA ASP A 140 -14.52 -5.75 -14.21
C ASP A 140 -15.36 -4.48 -14.40
N VAL A 141 -16.52 -4.64 -15.03
CA VAL A 141 -17.45 -3.55 -15.33
C VAL A 141 -18.87 -4.02 -15.00
N GLN A 142 -19.62 -3.20 -14.29
CA GLN A 142 -21.03 -3.46 -14.00
C GLN A 142 -21.89 -2.94 -15.16
N LEU A 143 -22.58 -3.83 -15.85
CA LEU A 143 -23.49 -3.51 -16.94
C LEU A 143 -24.90 -3.29 -16.39
N VAL A 144 -25.44 -2.09 -16.58
CA VAL A 144 -26.81 -1.74 -16.20
C VAL A 144 -27.69 -1.71 -17.45
N PHE A 145 -28.79 -2.45 -17.42
CA PHE A 145 -29.78 -2.54 -18.49
C PHE A 145 -31.11 -1.97 -18.01
N ASN A 146 -31.52 -0.83 -18.55
CA ASN A 146 -32.81 -0.23 -18.25
C ASN A 146 -33.91 -0.81 -19.17
N LEU A 147 -34.93 -1.42 -18.59
CA LEU A 147 -36.06 -2.06 -19.27
C LEU A 147 -37.11 -1.04 -19.77
N SER A 148 -37.11 0.18 -19.23
CA SER A 148 -38.07 1.24 -19.54
C SER A 148 -37.63 2.18 -20.67
N SER A 149 -36.33 2.21 -21.00
CA SER A 149 -35.75 3.10 -22.02
C SER A 149 -34.82 2.36 -22.99
N ASN A 150 -35.01 2.52 -24.30
CA ASN A 150 -34.13 1.97 -25.34
C ASN A 150 -32.83 2.79 -25.57
N GLU A 151 -32.46 3.70 -24.68
CA GLU A 151 -31.29 4.58 -24.85
C GLU A 151 -29.98 3.88 -24.45
N VAL A 152 -28.91 4.18 -25.20
CA VAL A 152 -27.58 3.60 -25.01
C VAL A 152 -26.84 4.34 -23.90
N GLN A 153 -26.48 3.67 -22.81
CA GLN A 153 -25.72 4.25 -21.69
C GLN A 153 -24.23 3.85 -21.76
N SER A 154 -23.32 4.78 -21.46
CA SER A 154 -21.87 4.56 -21.38
C SER A 154 -21.42 4.33 -19.93
N VAL A 155 -20.62 3.28 -19.68
CA VAL A 155 -20.12 2.94 -18.33
C VAL A 155 -18.76 3.63 -18.07
N SER A 156 -18.57 4.26 -16.90
CA SER A 156 -17.33 4.97 -16.48
C SER A 156 -16.98 4.67 -15.01
N SER A 157 -15.78 5.00 -14.50
CA SER A 157 -15.33 4.67 -13.13
C SER A 157 -16.16 5.36 -12.02
N PHE A 158 -16.18 4.75 -10.82
CA PHE A 158 -16.98 5.15 -9.66
C PHE A 158 -16.49 6.47 -9.02
N ASP A 159 -17.26 7.55 -9.13
CA ASP A 159 -16.95 8.87 -8.59
C ASP A 159 -17.56 9.08 -7.19
N TYR A 160 -16.72 9.40 -6.20
CA TYR A 160 -17.16 9.66 -4.81
C TYR A 160 -17.68 11.09 -4.59
N SER A 161 -17.34 12.02 -5.47
CA SER A 161 -17.67 13.45 -5.31
C SER A 161 -19.17 13.74 -5.47
N SER A 162 -19.89 12.79 -6.07
CA SER A 162 -21.25 12.89 -6.59
C SER A 162 -22.27 12.04 -5.83
N ILE A 163 -21.85 11.31 -4.80
CA ILE A 163 -22.68 10.33 -4.08
C ILE A 163 -23.65 11.02 -3.11
N GLU A 164 -24.92 10.63 -3.20
CA GLU A 164 -25.94 10.84 -2.16
C GLU A 164 -26.06 9.52 -1.37
N SER A 165 -25.55 9.49 -0.14
CA SER A 165 -25.66 8.35 0.76
C SER A 165 -25.81 8.81 2.21
N ASP A 166 -26.38 7.95 3.05
CA ASP A 166 -26.51 8.18 4.50
C ASP A 166 -25.17 8.32 5.22
N LEU A 167 -24.05 7.93 4.58
CA LEU A 167 -22.69 8.12 5.08
C LEU A 167 -22.19 9.57 4.91
N LYS A 168 -22.83 10.36 4.06
CA LYS A 168 -22.44 11.75 3.80
C LYS A 168 -23.08 12.67 4.84
N LEU A 169 -22.25 13.36 5.59
CA LEU A 169 -22.65 14.31 6.62
C LEU A 169 -22.82 15.71 6.04
N ASP A 170 -23.81 16.44 6.57
CA ASP A 170 -23.93 17.88 6.34
C ASP A 170 -23.03 18.60 7.35
N LEU A 171 -21.76 18.80 6.97
CA LEU A 171 -20.74 19.38 7.85
C LEU A 171 -20.77 20.92 7.82
N GLY A 172 -20.95 21.53 8.99
CA GLY A 172 -20.72 22.96 9.18
C GLY A 172 -19.24 23.33 9.09
N ASN A 173 -18.94 24.55 8.64
CA ASN A 173 -17.56 25.06 8.48
C ASN A 173 -16.65 24.24 7.54
N TYR A 174 -17.21 23.65 6.47
CA TYR A 174 -16.46 22.87 5.48
C TYR A 174 -15.27 23.63 4.83
N GLU A 175 -15.27 24.97 4.88
CA GLU A 175 -14.15 25.80 4.44
C GLU A 175 -12.84 25.50 5.18
N LEU A 176 -12.89 24.99 6.42
CA LEU A 176 -11.70 24.60 7.18
C LEU A 176 -11.00 23.37 6.60
N ILE A 177 -11.73 22.49 5.90
CA ILE A 177 -11.16 21.35 5.15
C ILE A 177 -10.59 21.86 3.83
N LYS A 178 -11.33 22.71 3.09
CA LYS A 178 -10.88 23.27 1.80
C LYS A 178 -9.60 24.12 1.91
N ASN A 179 -9.40 24.81 3.02
CA ASN A 179 -8.23 25.67 3.26
C ASN A 179 -6.94 24.89 3.60
N GLU A 180 -6.95 23.55 3.48
CA GLU A 180 -5.73 22.71 3.45
C GLU A 180 -4.91 22.94 2.15
N TYR A 181 -5.55 23.44 1.08
CA TYR A 181 -4.91 23.62 -0.23
C TYR A 181 -4.34 25.01 -0.53
N VAL A 182 -4.37 25.96 0.41
CA VAL A 182 -3.77 27.29 0.18
C VAL A 182 -3.10 27.81 1.45
N SER A 183 -1.77 27.64 1.54
CA SER A 183 -0.75 28.52 2.19
C SER A 183 0.56 27.70 2.29
N GLU A 184 1.74 28.04 1.77
CA GLU A 184 2.39 29.31 1.50
C GLU A 184 3.10 29.31 0.13
N SER A 185 3.33 30.50 -0.41
CA SER A 185 4.05 30.80 -1.67
C SER A 185 5.55 30.45 -1.61
N SER A 186 5.89 29.18 -1.39
CA SER A 186 7.22 28.67 -1.77
C SER A 186 7.19 28.35 -3.25
N SER A 187 8.20 28.80 -4.02
CA SER A 187 8.28 28.47 -5.44
C SER A 187 8.20 26.95 -5.63
N SER A 188 7.37 26.46 -6.55
CA SER A 188 7.16 25.02 -6.80
C SER A 188 8.49 24.25 -7.00
N PHE A 189 9.51 24.93 -7.52
CA PHE A 189 10.87 24.42 -7.64
C PHE A 189 11.57 24.22 -6.28
N SER A 190 11.51 25.21 -5.38
CA SER A 190 12.10 25.10 -4.03
C SER A 190 11.48 23.97 -3.21
N ARG A 191 10.18 23.75 -3.33
CA ARG A 191 9.47 22.65 -2.67
C ARG A 191 9.95 21.29 -3.16
N ARG A 192 9.96 21.08 -4.47
CA ARG A 192 10.43 19.82 -5.11
C ARG A 192 11.89 19.52 -4.81
N LEU A 193 12.73 20.55 -4.78
CA LEU A 193 14.13 20.40 -4.40
C LEU A 193 14.28 19.98 -2.93
N ASN A 194 13.48 20.56 -2.03
CA ASN A 194 13.47 20.15 -0.62
C ASN A 194 13.04 18.68 -0.46
N ILE A 195 11.98 18.26 -1.16
CA ILE A 195 11.51 16.87 -1.17
C ILE A 195 12.58 15.92 -1.73
N LEU A 196 13.28 16.31 -2.80
CA LEU A 196 14.40 15.53 -3.34
C LEU A 196 15.52 15.38 -2.31
N ILE A 197 15.87 16.44 -1.59
CA ILE A 197 16.90 16.41 -0.55
C ILE A 197 16.45 15.52 0.61
N LEU A 198 15.20 15.61 1.04
CA LEU A 198 14.62 14.74 2.07
C LEU A 198 14.64 13.27 1.64
N GLY A 199 14.26 12.98 0.39
CA GLY A 199 14.37 11.63 -0.18
C GLY A 199 15.82 11.13 -0.22
N LEU A 200 16.77 11.99 -0.56
CA LEU A 200 18.19 11.67 -0.57
C LEU A 200 18.72 11.37 0.85
N LEU A 201 18.35 12.17 1.85
CA LEU A 201 18.68 11.90 3.25
C LEU A 201 18.05 10.59 3.74
N GLY A 202 16.78 10.36 3.40
CA GLY A 202 16.07 9.12 3.70
C GLY A 202 16.74 7.90 3.09
N GLY A 203 17.21 7.99 1.84
CA GLY A 203 17.94 6.92 1.17
C GLY A 203 19.33 6.66 1.77
N PHE A 204 20.03 7.70 2.26
CA PHE A 204 21.29 7.48 3.00
C PHE A 204 21.06 6.82 4.36
N LEU A 205 19.98 7.20 5.06
CA LEU A 205 19.57 6.53 6.30
C LEU A 205 19.17 5.08 6.03
N ALA A 206 18.51 4.80 4.90
CA ALA A 206 18.14 3.46 4.47
C ALA A 206 19.33 2.52 4.29
N LEU A 207 20.53 3.01 3.93
CA LEU A 207 21.73 2.17 3.83
C LEU A 207 22.17 1.56 5.16
N LEU A 208 21.80 2.20 6.27
CA LEU A 208 22.11 1.73 7.62
C LEU A 208 21.12 0.66 8.10
N THR A 209 20.06 0.40 7.33
CA THR A 209 19.05 -0.61 7.68
C THR A 209 19.62 -2.03 7.54
N PRO A 210 19.15 -2.96 8.39
CA PRO A 210 19.69 -4.32 8.47
C PRO A 210 19.54 -5.13 7.17
N CYS A 211 18.64 -4.77 6.25
CA CYS A 211 18.39 -5.55 5.03
C CYS A 211 19.21 -5.04 3.82
N VAL A 212 19.58 -3.76 3.82
CA VAL A 212 20.38 -3.16 2.73
C VAL A 212 21.88 -3.37 2.97
N PHE A 213 22.32 -3.28 4.22
CA PHE A 213 23.74 -3.40 4.58
C PHE A 213 24.37 -4.76 4.20
N PRO A 214 23.73 -5.93 4.42
CA PRO A 214 24.28 -7.24 4.04
C PRO A 214 24.37 -7.47 2.54
N MET A 215 23.66 -6.69 1.73
CA MET A 215 23.74 -6.77 0.26
C MET A 215 24.99 -6.09 -0.30
N ILE A 216 25.68 -5.24 0.49
CA ILE A 216 26.92 -4.58 0.04
C ILE A 216 28.02 -5.62 -0.31
N PRO A 217 28.34 -6.63 0.52
CA PRO A 217 29.29 -7.67 0.13
C PRO A 217 28.87 -8.50 -1.10
N LEU A 218 27.58 -8.81 -1.26
CA LEU A 218 27.06 -9.61 -2.38
C LEU A 218 27.15 -8.86 -3.71
N THR A 219 26.75 -7.59 -3.72
CA THR A 219 26.89 -6.72 -4.90
C THR A 219 28.35 -6.56 -5.30
N VAL A 220 29.24 -6.38 -4.33
CA VAL A 220 30.69 -6.34 -4.56
C VAL A 220 31.21 -7.65 -5.14
N SER A 221 30.82 -8.81 -4.60
CA SER A 221 31.33 -10.10 -5.11
C SER A 221 30.87 -10.35 -6.55
N PHE A 222 29.68 -9.88 -6.91
CA PHE A 222 29.14 -9.94 -8.27
C PHE A 222 29.96 -9.10 -9.25
N PHE A 223 30.42 -7.90 -8.86
CA PHE A 223 31.19 -6.99 -9.73
C PHE A 223 32.72 -7.12 -9.60
N SER A 224 33.22 -7.91 -8.65
CA SER A 224 34.66 -8.13 -8.42
C SER A 224 35.34 -9.06 -9.44
N THR A 225 34.60 -9.58 -10.43
CA THR A 225 35.16 -10.39 -11.52
C THR A 225 36.02 -9.53 -12.46
N LYS A 226 37.23 -10.02 -12.78
CA LYS A 226 38.33 -9.28 -13.45
C LYS A 226 38.09 -9.03 -14.95
N ASN A 227 36.96 -8.43 -15.33
CA ASN A 227 36.62 -8.13 -16.73
C ASN A 227 36.74 -6.63 -17.05
N GLU A 228 37.22 -6.29 -18.25
CA GLU A 228 37.27 -4.90 -18.76
C GLU A 228 35.89 -4.20 -18.75
N LYS A 229 34.81 -4.98 -18.75
CA LYS A 229 33.41 -4.53 -18.76
C LYS A 229 32.79 -4.35 -17.35
N ALA A 230 33.53 -4.65 -16.28
CA ALA A 230 33.02 -4.52 -14.91
C ALA A 230 32.52 -3.10 -14.59
N LYS A 231 33.19 -2.06 -15.13
CA LYS A 231 32.75 -0.66 -14.99
C LYS A 231 31.39 -0.39 -15.63
N LEU A 232 31.12 -0.98 -16.80
CA LEU A 232 29.85 -0.81 -17.51
C LEU A 232 28.69 -1.41 -16.69
N TYR A 233 28.87 -2.64 -16.18
CA TYR A 233 27.85 -3.30 -15.37
C TYR A 233 27.62 -2.57 -14.03
N SER A 234 28.69 -2.07 -13.41
CA SER A 234 28.61 -1.28 -12.16
C SER A 234 27.84 0.03 -12.33
N THR A 235 28.07 0.78 -13.40
CA THR A 235 27.30 2.00 -13.70
C THR A 235 25.85 1.67 -14.09
N SER A 236 25.63 0.58 -14.83
CA SER A 236 24.29 0.13 -15.21
C SER A 236 23.47 -0.29 -13.98
N TYR A 237 24.12 -0.90 -12.97
CA TYR A 237 23.50 -1.27 -11.71
C TYR A 237 22.89 -0.07 -10.97
N GLY A 238 23.67 1.00 -10.77
CA GLY A 238 23.17 2.23 -10.15
C GLY A 238 22.06 2.88 -10.96
N LEU A 239 22.20 2.88 -12.28
CA LEU A 239 21.17 3.41 -13.18
C LEU A 239 19.87 2.61 -13.09
N PHE A 240 19.93 1.28 -13.00
CA PHE A 240 18.75 0.45 -12.82
C PHE A 240 18.08 0.66 -11.46
N ILE A 241 18.84 0.84 -10.38
CA ILE A 241 18.26 1.20 -9.06
C ILE A 241 17.43 2.48 -9.18
N VAL A 242 18.01 3.55 -9.77
CA VAL A 242 17.29 4.83 -9.96
C VAL A 242 16.06 4.64 -10.85
N LEU A 243 16.17 3.90 -11.96
CA LEU A 243 15.05 3.64 -12.85
C LEU A 243 13.94 2.83 -12.18
N ILE A 244 14.27 1.86 -11.34
CA ILE A 244 13.27 1.04 -10.63
C ILE A 244 12.51 1.90 -9.62
N TYR A 245 13.20 2.73 -8.83
CA TYR A 245 12.52 3.64 -7.89
C TYR A 245 11.67 4.70 -8.61
N LEU A 246 12.12 5.22 -9.74
CA LEU A 246 11.29 6.06 -10.61
C LEU A 246 10.08 5.30 -11.14
N SER A 247 10.28 4.05 -11.57
CA SER A 247 9.20 3.21 -12.09
C SER A 247 8.17 2.84 -11.02
N LEU A 248 8.56 2.76 -9.76
CA LEU A 248 7.64 2.55 -8.65
C LEU A 248 6.72 3.77 -8.40
N SER A 249 7.09 4.96 -8.88
CA SER A 249 6.22 6.14 -8.83
C SER A 249 5.21 6.22 -9.99
N LEU A 250 5.44 5.51 -11.10
CA LEU A 250 4.58 5.55 -12.29
C LEU A 250 3.12 5.17 -12.01
N PRO A 251 2.80 4.11 -11.25
CA PRO A 251 1.41 3.77 -10.95
C PRO A 251 0.65 4.97 -10.36
N PHE A 252 1.28 5.77 -9.50
CA PHE A 252 0.63 6.90 -8.83
C PHE A 252 0.16 8.00 -9.80
N TYR A 253 0.76 8.12 -10.99
CA TYR A 253 0.26 9.04 -12.03
C TYR A 253 -1.04 8.56 -12.70
N PHE A 254 -1.25 7.24 -12.76
CA PHE A 254 -2.47 6.65 -13.32
C PHE A 254 -3.53 6.40 -12.24
N LEU A 255 -3.09 6.30 -10.98
CA LEU A 255 -3.91 6.07 -9.81
C LEU A 255 -4.44 7.37 -9.16
N GLU A 256 -4.12 8.56 -9.67
CA GLU A 256 -4.62 9.84 -9.11
C GLU A 256 -6.15 9.96 -9.14
N ASN A 257 -6.83 9.20 -10.01
CA ASN A 257 -8.30 9.07 -10.05
C ASN A 257 -8.82 7.74 -9.45
N ILE A 258 -7.94 6.96 -8.81
CA ILE A 258 -8.29 5.65 -8.25
C ILE A 258 -8.28 5.75 -6.73
N ASN A 259 -9.35 5.22 -6.13
CA ASN A 259 -9.60 5.12 -4.70
C ASN A 259 -8.31 4.94 -3.88
N PRO A 260 -7.92 5.91 -3.04
CA PRO A 260 -6.70 5.83 -2.24
C PRO A 260 -6.68 4.63 -1.27
N GLU A 261 -7.85 4.02 -1.07
CA GLU A 261 -8.07 2.76 -0.36
C GLU A 261 -7.20 1.59 -0.87
N ILE A 262 -6.83 1.56 -2.15
CA ILE A 262 -6.00 0.47 -2.70
C ILE A 262 -4.63 0.40 -2.02
N LEU A 263 -4.01 1.56 -1.71
CA LEU A 263 -2.71 1.58 -1.05
C LEU A 263 -2.80 1.07 0.39
N ASN A 264 -3.87 1.43 1.08
CA ASN A 264 -4.15 0.91 2.42
C ASN A 264 -4.41 -0.60 2.36
N GLN A 265 -5.20 -1.08 1.41
CA GLN A 265 -5.48 -2.51 1.20
C GLN A 265 -4.23 -3.32 0.84
N ILE A 266 -3.31 -2.76 0.05
CA ILE A 266 -2.02 -3.41 -0.27
C ILE A 266 -1.13 -3.47 0.99
N SER A 267 -0.97 -2.35 1.70
CA SER A 267 -0.13 -2.26 2.90
C SER A 267 -0.61 -3.17 4.04
N THR A 268 -1.93 -3.31 4.17
CA THR A 268 -2.61 -4.15 5.17
C THR A 268 -3.04 -5.50 4.59
N SER A 269 -2.47 -5.94 3.48
CA SER A 269 -2.78 -7.27 2.92
C SER A 269 -2.16 -8.38 3.79
N PRO A 270 -2.95 -9.32 4.35
CA PRO A 270 -2.43 -10.43 5.14
C PRO A 270 -1.48 -11.31 4.33
N ILE A 271 -1.82 -11.56 3.07
CA ILE A 271 -1.04 -12.40 2.15
C ILE A 271 0.32 -11.76 1.90
N LEU A 272 0.35 -10.47 1.58
CA LEU A 272 1.60 -9.76 1.31
C LEU A 272 2.50 -9.70 2.55
N ASN A 273 1.93 -9.35 3.72
CA ASN A 273 2.68 -9.32 4.98
C ASN A 273 3.20 -10.71 5.38
N PHE A 274 2.45 -11.77 5.11
CA PHE A 274 2.91 -13.15 5.33
C PHE A 274 4.05 -13.55 4.39
N ILE A 275 4.00 -13.15 3.11
CA ILE A 275 5.09 -13.36 2.16
C ILE A 275 6.36 -12.65 2.66
N PHE A 276 6.24 -11.39 3.12
CA PHE A 276 7.38 -10.69 3.69
C PHE A 276 7.93 -11.41 4.92
N PHE A 277 7.09 -11.86 5.85
CA PHE A 277 7.52 -12.67 6.99
C PHE A 277 8.36 -13.89 6.54
N ALA A 278 7.87 -14.66 5.57
CA ALA A 278 8.59 -15.84 5.06
C ALA A 278 9.94 -15.49 4.43
N ILE A 279 9.99 -14.40 3.65
CA ILE A 279 11.23 -13.90 3.03
C ILE A 279 12.24 -13.45 4.10
N PHE A 280 11.79 -12.69 5.11
CA PHE A 280 12.64 -12.21 6.21
C PHE A 280 13.20 -13.37 7.05
N ILE A 281 12.40 -14.41 7.31
CA ILE A 281 12.89 -15.63 7.95
C ILE A 281 13.97 -16.30 7.09
N ALA A 282 13.76 -16.44 5.78
CA ALA A 282 14.77 -17.03 4.89
C ALA A 282 16.08 -16.23 4.90
N PHE A 283 16.01 -14.89 4.89
CA PHE A 283 17.20 -14.04 5.00
C PHE A 283 17.89 -14.15 6.36
N ALA A 284 17.14 -14.16 7.47
CA ALA A 284 17.71 -14.33 8.80
C ALA A 284 18.46 -15.68 8.93
N LEU A 285 17.88 -16.77 8.42
CA LEU A 285 18.54 -18.08 8.38
C LEU A 285 19.79 -18.07 7.50
N SER A 286 19.76 -17.33 6.38
CA SER A 286 20.95 -17.15 5.55
C SER A 286 22.06 -16.39 6.27
N LEU A 287 21.72 -15.33 7.03
CA LEU A 287 22.67 -14.57 7.83
C LEU A 287 23.27 -15.37 9.00
N PHE A 288 22.53 -16.34 9.54
CA PHE A 288 23.07 -17.31 10.51
C PHE A 288 24.00 -18.36 9.88
N GLY A 289 24.07 -18.43 8.55
CA GLY A 289 24.95 -19.34 7.83
C GLY A 289 24.38 -20.75 7.64
N LEU A 290 23.06 -20.94 7.80
CA LEU A 290 22.40 -22.22 7.47
C LEU A 290 22.49 -22.54 5.98
N PHE A 291 22.40 -21.50 5.14
CA PHE A 291 22.63 -21.57 3.70
C PHE A 291 23.04 -20.18 3.19
N ASP A 292 23.94 -20.13 2.21
CA ASP A 292 24.24 -18.88 1.53
C ASP A 292 23.24 -18.66 0.39
N ILE A 293 22.55 -17.51 0.37
CA ILE A 293 21.78 -17.06 -0.81
C ILE A 293 22.80 -16.56 -1.85
N THR A 294 23.51 -17.48 -2.48
CA THR A 294 24.27 -17.18 -3.69
C THR A 294 23.34 -17.33 -4.88
N LEU A 295 23.41 -16.38 -5.82
CA LEU A 295 22.79 -16.58 -7.12
C LEU A 295 23.21 -17.94 -7.70
N PRO A 296 22.32 -18.67 -8.39
CA PRO A 296 22.69 -19.88 -9.10
C PRO A 296 23.94 -19.62 -9.95
N SER A 297 24.92 -20.52 -9.91
CA SER A 297 26.18 -20.36 -10.66
C SER A 297 25.93 -20.10 -12.14
N SER A 298 24.80 -20.56 -12.68
CA SER A 298 24.30 -20.23 -14.02
C SER A 298 24.19 -18.72 -14.30
N TRP A 299 23.70 -17.90 -13.37
CA TRP A 299 23.59 -16.43 -13.52
C TRP A 299 24.91 -15.69 -13.30
N SER A 300 25.75 -16.20 -12.39
CA SER A 300 27.10 -15.65 -12.18
C SER A 300 28.02 -15.95 -13.36
N ASN A 301 27.98 -17.19 -13.89
CA ASN A 301 28.82 -17.64 -15.00
C ASN A 301 28.42 -16.99 -16.35
N THR A 302 27.18 -16.53 -16.50
CA THR A 302 26.76 -15.75 -17.68
C THR A 302 27.42 -14.37 -17.78
N VAL A 303 27.93 -13.81 -16.67
CA VAL A 303 28.66 -12.53 -16.65
C VAL A 303 30.14 -12.73 -17.01
N ASP A 304 30.69 -13.93 -16.76
CA ASP A 304 32.10 -14.28 -17.05
C ASP A 304 32.32 -14.92 -18.43
N SER A 305 31.30 -15.54 -19.03
CA SER A 305 31.44 -16.06 -20.39
C SER A 305 31.57 -14.91 -21.40
N LYS A 306 32.52 -14.99 -22.34
CA LYS A 306 32.73 -14.08 -23.49
C LYS A 306 31.48 -13.85 -24.38
N SER A 307 30.30 -14.34 -24.01
CA SER A 307 29.07 -14.36 -24.79
C SER A 307 28.00 -13.39 -24.24
N ASN A 308 27.74 -12.36 -25.04
CA ASN A 308 26.57 -11.45 -25.03
C ASN A 308 26.45 -10.45 -23.86
N LEU A 309 26.80 -9.18 -24.16
CA LEU A 309 26.53 -7.99 -23.33
C LEU A 309 25.09 -7.94 -22.77
N TYR A 310 24.12 -8.37 -23.58
CA TYR A 310 22.70 -8.40 -23.24
C TYR A 310 22.38 -9.30 -22.04
N LYS A 311 23.02 -10.48 -21.92
CA LYS A 311 22.83 -11.40 -20.79
C LYS A 311 23.40 -10.84 -19.48
N GLY A 312 24.54 -10.14 -19.54
CA GLY A 312 25.11 -9.47 -18.37
C GLY A 312 24.26 -8.28 -17.88
N LEU A 313 23.70 -7.49 -18.80
CA LEU A 313 22.80 -6.38 -18.47
C LEU A 313 21.48 -6.87 -17.86
N ILE A 314 20.89 -7.95 -18.40
CA ILE A 314 19.66 -8.55 -17.85
C ILE A 314 19.87 -9.02 -16.41
N SER A 315 21.00 -9.68 -16.14
CA SER A 315 21.35 -10.16 -14.79
C SER A 315 21.54 -9.00 -13.81
N THR A 316 22.18 -7.91 -14.27
CA THR A 316 22.36 -6.68 -13.49
C THR A 316 21.01 -6.01 -13.16
N PHE A 317 20.06 -6.02 -14.09
CA PHE A 317 18.70 -5.51 -13.86
C PHE A 317 17.96 -6.32 -12.80
N PHE A 318 17.92 -7.65 -12.91
CA PHE A 318 17.27 -8.51 -11.91
C PHE A 318 17.91 -8.39 -10.52
N MET A 319 19.24 -8.27 -10.44
CA MET A 319 19.93 -8.01 -9.18
C MET A 319 19.51 -6.65 -8.56
N SER A 320 19.34 -5.62 -9.40
CA SER A 320 18.90 -4.29 -8.95
C SER A 320 17.45 -4.34 -8.45
N LEU A 321 16.59 -5.09 -9.15
CA LEU A 321 15.21 -5.32 -8.76
C LEU A 321 15.10 -6.04 -7.42
N THR A 322 15.89 -7.11 -7.22
CA THR A 322 15.93 -7.82 -5.94
C THR A 322 16.36 -6.91 -4.79
N LEU A 323 17.41 -6.08 -4.99
CA LEU A 323 17.83 -5.10 -3.98
C LEU A 323 16.68 -4.13 -3.65
N CYS A 324 16.01 -3.56 -4.65
CA CYS A 324 14.95 -2.59 -4.43
C CYS A 324 13.75 -3.20 -3.71
N LEU A 325 13.33 -4.42 -4.07
CA LEU A 325 12.20 -5.11 -3.43
C LEU A 325 12.48 -5.45 -1.96
N VAL A 326 13.67 -5.97 -1.66
CA VAL A 326 14.07 -6.30 -0.29
C VAL A 326 14.28 -5.02 0.54
N SER A 327 14.92 -4.01 -0.05
CA SER A 327 15.11 -2.70 0.58
C SER A 327 13.78 -2.05 0.93
N PHE A 328 12.81 -2.02 0.01
CA PHE A 328 11.50 -1.38 0.21
C PHE A 328 10.81 -1.87 1.48
N SER A 329 10.91 -3.17 1.76
CA SER A 329 10.27 -3.80 2.92
C SER A 329 10.80 -3.26 4.25
N CYS A 330 12.11 -3.00 4.35
CA CYS A 330 12.75 -2.49 5.56
C CYS A 330 12.83 -0.96 5.62
N THR A 331 12.77 -0.29 4.48
CA THR A 331 12.74 1.16 4.38
C THR A 331 11.31 1.71 4.36
N GLY A 332 10.31 0.83 4.46
CA GLY A 332 8.88 1.15 4.45
C GLY A 332 8.49 2.32 5.36
N PRO A 333 8.98 2.44 6.61
CA PRO A 333 8.68 3.60 7.44
C PRO A 333 9.19 4.92 6.84
N ILE A 334 10.41 4.94 6.32
CA ILE A 334 11.02 6.12 5.70
C ILE A 334 10.27 6.47 4.42
N LEU A 335 10.06 5.47 3.54
CA LEU A 335 9.37 5.67 2.27
C LEU A 335 7.89 6.03 2.46
N GLY A 336 7.24 5.47 3.47
CA GLY A 336 5.85 5.74 3.82
C GLY A 336 5.65 7.17 4.34
N THR A 337 6.55 7.67 5.19
CA THR A 337 6.51 9.09 5.60
C THR A 337 6.71 10.03 4.40
N LEU A 338 7.58 9.65 3.46
CA LEU A 338 7.79 10.39 2.23
C LEU A 338 6.55 10.33 1.33
N LEU A 339 5.92 9.15 1.21
CA LEU A 339 4.71 8.93 0.41
C LEU A 339 3.56 9.83 0.92
N VAL A 340 3.25 9.75 2.22
CA VAL A 340 2.18 10.56 2.83
C VAL A 340 2.46 12.05 2.67
N GLY A 341 3.68 12.51 2.97
CA GLY A 341 4.00 13.94 2.87
C GLY A 341 3.97 14.50 1.44
N THR A 342 4.18 13.66 0.43
CA THR A 342 4.17 14.09 -0.99
C THR A 342 2.79 14.02 -1.64
N LEU A 343 1.98 13.02 -1.29
CA LEU A 343 0.64 12.84 -1.88
C LEU A 343 -0.40 13.80 -1.30
N THR A 344 -0.19 14.30 -0.09
CA THR A 344 -1.07 15.32 0.53
C THR A 344 -0.73 16.75 0.08
N SER A 345 0.35 16.93 -0.68
CA SER A 345 0.77 18.22 -1.23
C SER A 345 0.18 18.46 -2.63
N ASP A 346 -0.06 19.72 -3.03
CA ASP A 346 -0.54 20.14 -4.38
C ASP A 346 0.17 19.48 -5.58
N GLY A 347 1.38 18.95 -5.38
CA GLY A 347 2.17 18.32 -6.45
C GLY A 347 1.90 16.83 -6.67
N GLY A 348 1.09 16.18 -5.84
CA GLY A 348 0.61 14.80 -6.04
C GLY A 348 1.71 13.80 -6.40
N ALA A 349 1.49 13.02 -7.47
CA ALA A 349 2.45 12.01 -7.95
C ALA A 349 3.79 12.61 -8.40
N ILE A 350 3.82 13.87 -8.86
CA ILE A 350 5.06 14.52 -9.29
C ILE A 350 6.00 14.74 -8.11
N ASP A 351 5.48 15.24 -6.99
CA ASP A 351 6.28 15.49 -5.80
C ASP A 351 6.80 14.15 -5.21
N LEU A 352 6.01 13.07 -5.30
CA LEU A 352 6.45 11.70 -4.99
C LEU A 352 7.62 11.25 -5.88
N THR A 353 7.56 11.49 -7.19
CA THR A 353 8.66 11.14 -8.11
C THR A 353 9.97 11.83 -7.76
N TYR A 354 9.93 13.11 -7.34
CA TYR A 354 11.15 13.80 -6.87
C TYR A 354 11.71 13.16 -5.60
N GLY A 355 10.85 12.74 -4.67
CA GLY A 355 11.27 12.04 -3.45
C GLY A 355 11.84 10.65 -3.73
N MET A 356 11.18 9.86 -4.59
CA MET A 356 11.66 8.53 -5.01
C MET A 356 12.95 8.61 -5.83
N LEU A 357 13.11 9.64 -6.66
CA LEU A 357 14.36 9.92 -7.37
C LEU A 357 15.49 10.20 -6.38
N GLY A 358 15.26 11.07 -5.39
CA GLY A 358 16.24 11.35 -4.34
C GLY A 358 16.65 10.08 -3.58
N PHE A 359 15.67 9.26 -3.21
CA PHE A 359 15.88 8.00 -2.50
C PHE A 359 16.69 6.98 -3.33
N GLY A 360 16.29 6.76 -4.59
CA GLY A 360 16.99 5.86 -5.51
C GLY A 360 18.42 6.30 -5.81
N VAL A 361 18.65 7.60 -5.97
CA VAL A 361 20.01 8.17 -6.18
C VAL A 361 20.89 7.95 -4.95
N ALA A 362 20.35 8.18 -3.74
CA ALA A 362 21.10 7.98 -2.51
C ALA A 362 21.53 6.52 -2.30
N LEU A 363 20.67 5.56 -2.65
CA LEU A 363 21.06 4.13 -2.64
C LEU A 363 22.05 3.82 -3.77
N ALA A 364 21.83 4.30 -4.99
CA ALA A 364 22.68 3.99 -6.13
C ALA A 364 24.14 4.46 -5.94
N ILE A 365 24.37 5.62 -5.32
CA ILE A 365 25.70 6.23 -5.20
C ILE A 365 26.71 5.30 -4.50
N PRO A 366 26.46 4.78 -3.27
CA PRO A 366 27.45 3.95 -2.57
C PRO A 366 27.67 2.60 -3.26
N PHE A 367 26.61 1.96 -3.74
CA PHE A 367 26.73 0.68 -4.43
C PHE A 367 27.51 0.80 -5.75
N THR A 368 27.23 1.83 -6.56
CA THR A 368 27.99 2.08 -7.79
C THR A 368 29.43 2.45 -7.48
N LEU A 369 29.68 3.27 -6.45
CA LEU A 369 31.03 3.69 -6.08
C LEU A 369 31.89 2.52 -5.59
N LEU A 370 31.34 1.63 -4.75
CA LEU A 370 32.02 0.43 -4.28
C LEU A 370 32.30 -0.56 -5.43
N ALA A 371 31.37 -0.68 -6.38
CA ALA A 371 31.56 -1.50 -7.58
C ALA A 371 32.59 -0.89 -8.55
N PHE A 372 32.70 0.45 -8.63
CA PHE A 372 33.66 1.14 -9.50
C PHE A 372 35.11 1.06 -8.99
N PHE A 373 35.28 0.99 -7.67
CA PHE A 373 36.59 0.94 -7.02
C PHE A 373 36.74 -0.32 -6.14
N PRO A 374 36.81 -1.53 -6.74
CA PRO A 374 37.00 -2.77 -5.98
C PRO A 374 38.30 -2.77 -5.17
N ASN A 375 39.29 -1.96 -5.55
CA ASN A 375 40.53 -1.77 -4.79
C ASN A 375 40.35 -1.07 -3.43
N ILE A 376 39.27 -0.29 -3.22
CA ILE A 376 38.94 0.30 -1.90
C ILE A 376 38.57 -0.82 -0.91
N ILE A 377 38.01 -1.91 -1.40
CA ILE A 377 37.58 -3.05 -0.60
C ILE A 377 38.77 -3.90 -0.16
N ASN A 378 39.85 -3.93 -0.95
CA ASN A 378 41.12 -4.50 -0.52
C ASN A 378 41.75 -3.75 0.67
N LYS A 379 41.28 -2.53 0.99
CA LYS A 379 41.64 -1.78 2.20
C LYS A 379 40.63 -1.93 3.34
N LEU A 380 39.44 -2.48 3.08
CA LEU A 380 38.53 -2.89 4.15
C LEU A 380 39.13 -4.10 4.87
N PRO A 381 38.96 -4.21 6.20
CA PRO A 381 39.53 -5.32 6.96
C PRO A 381 39.06 -6.64 6.33
N LYS A 382 40.01 -7.57 6.10
CA LYS A 382 39.71 -8.89 5.57
C LYS A 382 38.56 -9.50 6.37
N SER A 383 37.61 -10.13 5.67
CA SER A 383 36.47 -10.86 6.20
C SER A 383 36.92 -11.93 7.20
N GLY A 384 37.16 -11.50 8.44
CA GLY A 384 37.55 -12.34 9.56
C GLY A 384 36.36 -12.66 10.45
N SER A 385 36.65 -13.14 11.66
CA SER A 385 35.64 -13.46 12.68
C SER A 385 34.69 -12.28 13.00
N TRP A 386 35.16 -11.02 12.87
CA TRP A 386 34.33 -9.84 13.11
C TRP A 386 33.19 -9.67 12.09
N THR A 387 33.43 -9.92 10.80
CA THR A 387 32.39 -9.84 9.77
C THR A 387 31.33 -10.93 9.96
N ASN A 388 31.74 -12.13 10.38
CA ASN A 388 30.81 -13.19 10.75
C ASN A 388 29.95 -12.81 11.96
N THR A 389 30.54 -12.11 12.94
CA THR A 389 29.81 -11.62 14.11
C THR A 389 28.72 -10.63 13.68
N ILE A 390 29.05 -9.64 12.84
CA ILE A 390 28.07 -8.65 12.37
C ILE A 390 26.93 -9.31 11.59
N LYS A 391 27.23 -10.28 10.71
CA LYS A 391 26.19 -11.03 9.99
C LYS A 391 25.19 -11.67 10.95
N VAL A 392 25.68 -12.35 11.99
CA VAL A 392 24.81 -13.01 12.97
C VAL A 392 24.01 -12.00 13.81
N ILE A 393 24.60 -10.87 14.21
CA ILE A 393 23.86 -9.78 14.90
C ILE A 393 22.72 -9.28 14.00
N LEU A 394 23.01 -9.00 12.72
CA LEU A 394 22.01 -8.55 11.76
C LEU A 394 20.95 -9.64 11.51
N GLY A 395 21.31 -10.92 11.53
CA GLY A 395 20.36 -12.03 11.45
C GLY A 395 19.37 -12.06 12.62
N PHE A 396 19.82 -11.77 13.85
CA PHE A 396 18.91 -11.63 15.00
C PHE A 396 17.99 -10.42 14.87
N VAL A 397 18.49 -9.28 14.39
CA VAL A 397 17.67 -8.09 14.14
C VAL A 397 16.63 -8.35 13.04
N GLU A 398 17.05 -9.01 11.95
CA GLU A 398 16.17 -9.40 10.85
C GLU A 398 15.07 -10.36 11.31
N LEU A 399 15.42 -11.33 12.16
CA LEU A 399 14.47 -12.25 12.77
C LEU A 399 13.43 -11.51 13.62
N ALA A 400 13.85 -10.53 14.42
CA ALA A 400 12.93 -9.71 15.21
C ALA A 400 11.96 -8.92 14.31
N LEU A 401 12.48 -8.31 13.23
CA LEU A 401 11.66 -7.59 12.25
C LEU A 401 10.70 -8.50 11.48
N ALA A 402 11.07 -9.76 11.21
CA ALA A 402 10.19 -10.74 10.59
C ALA A 402 8.90 -10.89 11.41
N PHE A 403 9.02 -11.06 12.74
CA PHE A 403 7.86 -11.20 13.62
C PHE A 403 6.93 -10.00 13.61
N LYS A 404 7.40 -8.78 13.29
CA LYS A 404 6.52 -7.62 13.10
C LYS A 404 5.57 -7.81 11.92
N PHE A 405 6.04 -8.36 10.80
CA PHE A 405 5.15 -8.63 9.66
C PHE A 405 4.14 -9.73 9.98
N LEU A 406 4.54 -10.77 10.74
CA LEU A 406 3.60 -11.78 11.23
C LEU A 406 2.59 -11.19 12.22
N SER A 407 3.02 -10.26 13.08
CA SER A 407 2.14 -9.56 14.01
C SER A 407 1.09 -8.70 13.30
N ASN A 408 1.45 -8.06 12.18
CA ASN A 408 0.46 -7.32 11.38
C ASN A 408 -0.62 -8.27 10.83
N VAL A 409 -0.22 -9.46 10.36
CA VAL A 409 -1.16 -10.49 9.89
C VAL A 409 -2.09 -10.94 11.03
N ASP A 410 -1.53 -11.21 12.22
CA ASP A 410 -2.28 -11.61 13.40
C ASP A 410 -3.29 -10.54 13.86
N LEU A 411 -2.92 -9.25 13.79
CA LEU A 411 -3.79 -8.11 14.12
C LEU A 411 -4.94 -7.94 13.12
N ILE A 412 -4.66 -8.03 11.81
CA ILE A 412 -5.67 -7.83 10.76
C ILE A 412 -6.63 -9.02 10.66
N GLN A 413 -6.18 -10.23 11.01
CA GLN A 413 -6.99 -11.45 10.99
C GLN A 413 -7.54 -11.83 12.37
N GLU A 414 -7.22 -11.06 13.41
CA GLU A 414 -7.62 -11.31 14.81
C GLU A 414 -7.35 -12.74 15.30
N TRP A 415 -6.25 -13.36 14.87
CA TRP A 415 -5.91 -14.75 15.24
C TRP A 415 -5.65 -14.93 16.74
N GLY A 416 -5.24 -13.87 17.44
CA GLY A 416 -4.98 -13.90 18.89
C GLY A 416 -3.69 -14.63 19.28
N ILE A 417 -2.81 -14.97 18.33
CA ILE A 417 -1.61 -15.78 18.57
C ILE A 417 -0.46 -14.90 19.07
N LEU A 418 -0.28 -13.73 18.45
CA LEU A 418 0.82 -12.79 18.75
C LEU A 418 0.33 -11.56 19.49
N LYS A 419 -0.33 -11.78 20.63
CA LYS A 419 -0.66 -10.72 21.59
C LYS A 419 0.60 -9.98 22.04
N ARG A 420 0.45 -8.71 22.47
CA ARG A 420 1.56 -7.79 22.82
C ARG A 420 2.64 -8.44 23.68
N GLU A 421 2.26 -9.19 24.70
CA GLU A 421 3.18 -9.86 25.62
C GLU A 421 3.94 -11.03 24.97
N VAL A 422 3.29 -11.81 24.11
CA VAL A 422 3.95 -12.87 23.33
C VAL A 422 4.96 -12.27 22.37
N PHE A 423 4.56 -11.19 21.69
CA PHE A 423 5.43 -10.45 20.79
C PHE A 423 6.67 -9.91 21.51
N ILE A 424 6.49 -9.22 22.65
CA ILE A 424 7.60 -8.72 23.46
C ILE A 424 8.47 -9.88 23.97
N ALA A 425 7.88 -10.98 24.44
CA ALA A 425 8.63 -12.13 24.91
C ALA A 425 9.54 -12.73 23.82
N ILE A 426 9.06 -12.85 22.59
CA ILE A 426 9.87 -13.30 21.43
C ILE A 426 11.04 -12.34 21.21
N TRP A 427 10.81 -11.03 21.22
CA TRP A 427 11.85 -10.02 21.07
C TRP A 427 12.91 -10.08 22.18
N VAL A 428 12.47 -10.25 23.43
CA VAL A 428 13.36 -10.42 24.58
C VAL A 428 14.25 -11.65 24.41
N LEU A 429 13.67 -12.79 24.01
CA LEU A 429 14.42 -14.02 23.76
C LEU A 429 15.46 -13.83 22.65
N ILE A 430 15.10 -13.16 21.56
CA ILE A 430 16.02 -12.85 20.44
C ILE A 430 17.19 -11.98 20.91
N PHE A 431 16.93 -10.90 21.65
CA PHE A 431 18.00 -10.02 22.13
C PHE A 431 18.91 -10.67 23.17
N ILE A 432 18.34 -11.47 24.08
CA ILE A 432 19.14 -12.25 25.05
C ILE A 432 19.99 -13.29 24.31
N ALA A 433 19.44 -14.01 23.34
CA ALA A 433 20.18 -14.97 22.52
C ALA A 433 21.33 -14.29 21.76
N CYS A 434 21.10 -13.11 21.17
CA CYS A 434 22.14 -12.31 20.52
C CYS A 434 23.23 -11.90 21.52
N GLY A 435 22.85 -11.45 22.72
CA GLY A 435 23.78 -11.13 23.79
C GLY A 435 24.65 -12.33 24.21
N LEU A 436 24.05 -13.49 24.45
CA LEU A 436 24.76 -14.72 24.81
C LEU A 436 25.72 -15.17 23.71
N TYR A 437 25.28 -15.10 22.44
CA TYR A 437 26.13 -15.40 21.28
C TYR A 437 27.40 -14.54 21.26
N LEU A 438 27.30 -13.24 21.55
CA LEU A 438 28.44 -12.32 21.56
C LEU A 438 29.46 -12.65 22.66
N ILE A 439 29.00 -13.06 23.85
CA ILE A 439 29.87 -13.50 24.95
C ILE A 439 30.61 -14.79 24.58
N ILE A 440 29.91 -15.74 23.97
CA ILE A 440 30.49 -17.03 23.56
C ILE A 440 31.54 -16.83 22.45
N THR A 441 31.26 -15.92 21.51
CA THR A 441 32.11 -15.70 20.33
C THR A 441 33.46 -15.09 20.69
N SER A 442 33.52 -14.13 21.62
CA SER A 442 34.79 -13.50 22.00
C SER A 442 34.79 -12.91 23.39
N ARG A 443 35.93 -13.04 24.10
CA ARG A 443 36.16 -12.39 25.40
C ARG A 443 36.78 -10.99 25.31
N LYS A 444 36.80 -10.39 24.12
CA LYS A 444 37.24 -8.99 23.97
C LYS A 444 36.25 -8.05 24.66
N THR A 445 36.77 -7.00 25.29
CA THR A 445 35.97 -6.00 26.03
C THR A 445 34.85 -5.39 25.19
N SER A 446 35.09 -5.12 23.90
CA SER A 446 34.08 -4.57 22.99
C SER A 446 32.88 -5.49 22.78
N TYR A 447 33.08 -6.80 22.72
CA TYR A 447 32.01 -7.79 22.55
C TYR A 447 31.21 -7.96 23.83
N ILE A 448 31.87 -7.89 24.99
CA ILE A 448 31.23 -7.92 26.30
C ILE A 448 30.33 -6.68 26.48
N ILE A 449 30.80 -5.49 26.10
CA ILE A 449 30.00 -4.26 26.15
C ILE A 449 28.78 -4.36 25.23
N SER A 450 28.97 -4.80 23.99
CA SER A 450 27.86 -4.96 23.04
C SER A 450 26.85 -6.02 23.50
N SER A 451 27.33 -7.14 24.06
CA SER A 451 26.47 -8.18 24.63
C SER A 451 25.63 -7.65 25.79
N LEU A 452 26.28 -6.96 26.73
CA LEU A 452 25.60 -6.36 27.87
C LEU A 452 24.53 -5.37 27.42
N SER A 453 24.80 -4.57 26.37
CA SER A 453 23.81 -3.68 25.77
C SER A 453 22.58 -4.43 25.25
N PHE A 454 22.75 -5.49 24.45
CA PHE A 454 21.62 -6.29 23.96
C PHE A 454 20.83 -6.97 25.07
N ILE A 455 21.52 -7.50 26.09
CA ILE A 455 20.87 -8.11 27.26
C ILE A 455 20.10 -7.04 28.06
N LEU A 456 20.68 -5.85 28.27
CA LEU A 456 20.00 -4.74 28.96
C LEU A 456 18.78 -4.25 28.19
N ILE A 457 18.85 -4.16 26.86
CA ILE A 457 17.69 -3.83 26.01
C ILE A 457 16.62 -4.92 26.15
N GLY A 458 17.00 -6.19 26.08
CA GLY A 458 16.07 -7.31 26.31
C GLY A 458 15.44 -7.29 27.70
N LEU A 459 16.21 -7.00 28.75
CA LEU A 459 15.68 -6.89 30.11
C LEU A 459 14.78 -5.66 30.29
N TYR A 460 15.10 -4.53 29.66
CA TYR A 460 14.26 -3.33 29.63
C TYR A 460 12.92 -3.63 28.97
N MET A 461 12.92 -4.27 27.80
CA MET A 461 11.68 -4.72 27.15
C MET A 461 10.93 -5.75 28.00
N GLY A 462 11.64 -6.69 28.61
CA GLY A 462 11.06 -7.71 29.48
C GLY A 462 10.43 -7.14 30.76
N SER A 463 10.91 -6.00 31.26
CA SER A 463 10.31 -5.33 32.42
C SER A 463 8.86 -4.88 32.15
N SER A 464 8.53 -4.61 30.89
CA SER A 464 7.17 -4.27 30.44
C SER A 464 6.20 -5.45 30.47
N LEU A 465 6.68 -6.69 30.55
CA LEU A 465 5.82 -7.86 30.74
C LEU A 465 5.29 -7.96 32.18
N PHE A 466 6.05 -7.42 33.15
CA PHE A 466 5.73 -7.54 34.57
C PHE A 466 5.17 -6.25 35.17
N THR A 467 5.48 -5.10 34.58
CA THR A 467 5.09 -3.78 35.10
C THR A 467 4.36 -2.99 34.03
N LYS A 468 3.09 -2.64 34.28
CA LYS A 468 2.25 -1.82 33.37
C LYS A 468 2.76 -0.37 33.20
N SER A 469 3.82 0.03 33.92
CA SER A 469 4.32 1.41 33.97
C SER A 469 5.48 1.73 33.03
N THR A 470 6.07 0.75 32.34
CA THR A 470 7.21 1.00 31.46
C THR A 470 6.71 1.27 30.05
N ASN A 471 6.58 2.54 29.70
CA ASN A 471 6.20 2.94 28.34
C ASN A 471 7.36 2.64 27.37
N LEU A 472 7.11 1.76 26.40
CA LEU A 472 8.03 1.42 25.32
C LEU A 472 7.88 2.37 24.12
N SER A 473 7.73 3.67 24.38
CA SER A 473 7.29 4.66 23.40
C SER A 473 8.21 4.77 22.16
N LEU A 474 9.51 4.46 22.30
CA LEU A 474 10.46 4.39 21.19
C LEU A 474 10.13 3.27 20.18
N LEU A 475 9.49 2.20 20.63
CA LEU A 475 9.07 1.03 19.83
C LEU A 475 7.57 1.04 19.49
N SER A 476 6.85 2.11 19.82
CA SER A 476 5.40 2.27 19.60
C SER A 476 4.89 1.91 18.19
N GLY A 477 5.64 2.24 17.14
CA GLY A 477 5.28 1.89 15.76
C GLY A 477 5.61 0.45 15.34
N LEU A 478 6.15 -0.36 16.26
CA LEU A 478 6.66 -1.71 16.01
C LEU A 478 5.97 -2.76 16.89
N LEU A 479 5.47 -2.35 18.06
CA LEU A 479 4.76 -3.20 19.00
C LEU A 479 3.26 -3.26 18.66
N PRO A 480 2.59 -4.39 18.95
CA PRO A 480 1.13 -4.44 18.96
C PRO A 480 0.53 -3.43 19.95
N PRO A 481 -0.70 -2.93 19.69
CA PRO A 481 -1.36 -1.97 20.57
C PRO A 481 -1.55 -2.50 22.00
N GLU A 482 -1.58 -1.60 22.98
CA GLU A 482 -1.68 -1.95 24.41
C GLU A 482 -2.91 -2.81 24.75
N PHE A 483 -4.03 -2.54 24.07
CA PHE A 483 -5.29 -3.25 24.28
C PHE A 483 -5.32 -4.63 23.61
N TYR A 484 -4.40 -4.93 22.68
CA TYR A 484 -4.26 -6.28 22.10
C TYR A 484 -3.32 -7.14 22.95
N SER A 485 -3.78 -7.43 24.16
CA SER A 485 -2.98 -8.05 25.21
C SER A 485 -3.59 -9.36 25.73
N ILE A 486 -2.79 -10.15 26.44
CA ILE A 486 -3.25 -11.38 27.12
C ILE A 486 -4.11 -11.01 28.32
N HIS A 487 -3.80 -9.89 28.96
CA HIS A 487 -4.59 -9.34 30.03
C HIS A 487 -5.88 -8.74 29.45
N ASN A 488 -7.03 -9.39 29.70
CA ASN A 488 -8.32 -8.87 29.26
C ASN A 488 -8.64 -7.55 29.99
N ASP A 489 -8.17 -6.42 29.46
CA ASP A 489 -8.71 -5.12 29.78
C ASP A 489 -10.08 -5.02 29.09
N THR A 490 -11.09 -4.56 29.82
CA THR A 490 -12.48 -4.50 29.34
C THR A 490 -12.70 -3.43 28.25
N ASN A 491 -11.69 -2.60 27.99
CA ASN A 491 -11.72 -1.53 26.97
C ASN A 491 -10.83 -1.89 25.78
N ASN A 492 -11.43 -2.07 24.60
CA ASN A 492 -10.74 -2.29 23.32
C ASN A 492 -10.21 -0.98 22.69
N CYS A 493 -9.85 -0.02 23.53
CA CYS A 493 -9.52 1.35 23.15
C CYS A 493 -8.07 1.69 23.51
N PRO A 494 -7.41 2.58 22.75
CA PRO A 494 -6.03 2.99 23.02
C PRO A 494 -5.85 3.52 24.45
N LEU A 495 -4.77 3.11 25.13
CA LEU A 495 -4.38 3.58 26.47
C LEU A 495 -5.46 3.43 27.57
N GLY A 496 -6.50 2.61 27.34
CA GLY A 496 -7.63 2.51 28.26
C GLY A 496 -8.60 3.69 28.23
N LEU A 497 -8.49 4.59 27.24
CA LEU A 497 -9.44 5.69 27.03
C LEU A 497 -10.86 5.16 26.76
N ASP A 498 -11.86 5.95 27.11
CA ASP A 498 -13.26 5.66 26.78
C ASP A 498 -13.54 6.07 25.33
N CYS A 499 -13.36 5.12 24.39
CA CYS A 499 -13.59 5.32 22.97
C CYS A 499 -14.82 4.57 22.45
N VAL A 500 -15.42 5.10 21.39
CA VAL A 500 -16.51 4.46 20.64
C VAL A 500 -16.00 4.09 19.25
N LYS A 501 -16.36 2.92 18.73
CA LYS A 501 -15.92 2.43 17.41
C LYS A 501 -16.96 2.62 16.29
N ASP A 502 -18.13 3.13 16.64
CA ASP A 502 -19.17 3.54 15.69
C ASP A 502 -19.44 5.05 15.80
N PHE A 503 -19.54 5.69 14.64
CA PHE A 503 -19.75 7.14 14.55
C PHE A 503 -21.10 7.58 15.13
N ASN A 504 -22.18 6.84 14.87
CA ASN A 504 -23.53 7.22 15.29
C ASN A 504 -23.68 7.11 16.82
N ASP A 505 -23.13 6.05 17.40
CA ASP A 505 -23.10 5.87 18.85
C ASP A 505 -22.29 6.97 19.53
N GLY A 506 -21.13 7.33 18.96
CA GLY A 506 -20.29 8.41 19.44
C GLY A 506 -20.97 9.78 19.33
N LEU A 507 -21.68 10.05 18.23
CA LEU A 507 -22.46 11.28 18.02
C LEU A 507 -23.60 11.39 19.05
N ASN A 508 -24.31 10.30 19.32
CA ASN A 508 -25.36 10.28 20.35
C ASN A 508 -24.78 10.55 21.74
N LYS A 509 -23.63 9.93 22.07
CA LYS A 509 -22.92 10.15 23.34
C LYS A 509 -22.44 11.61 23.48
N SER A 510 -21.96 12.21 22.39
CA SER A 510 -21.58 13.63 22.33
C SER A 510 -22.77 14.56 22.57
N LYS A 511 -23.93 14.30 21.95
CA LYS A 511 -25.17 15.07 22.15
C LYS A 511 -25.70 14.98 23.58
N ILE A 512 -25.66 13.80 24.20
CA ILE A 512 -26.12 13.58 25.58
C ILE A 512 -25.21 14.32 26.57
N ASN A 513 -23.89 14.22 26.39
CA ASN A 513 -22.92 14.78 27.33
C ASN A 513 -22.54 16.23 27.02
N ASN A 514 -23.02 16.79 25.91
CA ASN A 514 -22.66 18.11 25.38
C ASN A 514 -21.14 18.34 25.31
N LYS A 515 -20.43 17.38 24.72
CA LYS A 515 -18.97 17.40 24.56
C LYS A 515 -18.58 17.36 23.08
N PRO A 516 -17.51 18.05 22.66
CA PRO A 516 -16.99 17.93 21.31
C PRO A 516 -16.50 16.52 21.03
N ILE A 517 -16.50 16.14 19.75
CA ILE A 517 -16.04 14.85 19.24
C ILE A 517 -14.60 14.99 18.77
N LEU A 518 -13.75 14.07 19.21
CA LEU A 518 -12.45 13.81 18.59
C LEU A 518 -12.59 12.56 17.72
N LEU A 519 -12.64 12.78 16.40
CA LEU A 519 -12.73 11.73 15.41
C LEU A 519 -11.31 11.30 14.99
N ASP A 520 -11.00 10.03 15.18
CA ASP A 520 -9.70 9.40 14.93
C ASP A 520 -9.85 8.33 13.84
N PHE A 521 -9.41 8.64 12.62
CA PHE A 521 -9.26 7.64 11.56
C PHE A 521 -7.94 6.91 11.73
N THR A 522 -8.04 5.66 12.16
CA THR A 522 -6.91 4.83 12.58
C THR A 522 -6.92 3.48 11.87
N GLY A 523 -5.92 2.66 12.15
CA GLY A 523 -5.87 1.28 11.70
C GLY A 523 -5.16 0.37 12.69
N TRP A 524 -5.53 -0.91 12.67
CA TRP A 524 -4.92 -1.99 13.44
C TRP A 524 -3.41 -2.11 13.15
N ALA A 525 -3.02 -2.07 11.88
CA ALA A 525 -1.63 -2.16 11.44
C ALA A 525 -0.97 -0.79 11.17
N CYS A 526 -1.60 0.31 11.58
CA CYS A 526 -1.11 1.67 11.34
C CYS A 526 0.01 2.06 12.32
N ALA A 527 1.27 1.92 11.89
CA ALA A 527 2.45 2.25 12.71
C ALA A 527 2.53 3.73 13.15
N ASN A 528 2.10 4.66 12.29
CA ASN A 528 2.09 6.09 12.62
C ASN A 528 1.01 6.45 13.64
N CYS A 529 -0.14 5.77 13.60
CA CYS A 529 -1.22 5.93 14.58
C CYS A 529 -0.74 5.53 15.97
N ARG A 530 -0.11 4.34 16.09
CA ARG A 530 0.45 3.87 17.37
C ARG A 530 1.54 4.78 17.93
N ARG A 531 2.31 5.43 17.05
CA ARG A 531 3.28 6.45 17.49
C ARG A 531 2.61 7.65 18.14
N VAL A 532 1.52 8.16 17.58
CA VAL A 532 0.79 9.29 18.19
C VAL A 532 0.14 8.86 19.50
N GLU A 533 -0.46 7.67 19.57
CA GLU A 533 -1.03 7.14 20.79
C GLU A 533 0.01 7.05 21.92
N GLU A 534 1.12 6.34 21.70
CA GLU A 534 2.10 6.10 22.78
C GLU A 534 3.03 7.29 23.07
N ASN A 535 3.22 8.26 22.16
CA ASN A 535 4.10 9.42 22.39
C ASN A 535 3.35 10.72 22.69
N THR A 536 2.15 10.90 22.14
CA THR A 536 1.38 12.15 22.27
C THR A 536 0.18 11.97 23.19
N TRP A 537 -0.65 10.94 22.99
CA TRP A 537 -1.83 10.73 23.83
C TRP A 537 -1.49 10.22 25.23
N SER A 538 -0.35 9.55 25.41
CA SER A 538 0.14 9.11 26.72
C SER A 538 0.61 10.25 27.63
N VAL A 539 0.82 11.46 27.08
CA VAL A 539 1.27 12.62 27.85
C VAL A 539 0.11 13.12 28.72
N PRO A 540 0.28 13.27 30.05
CA PRO A 540 -0.83 13.55 30.97
C PRO A 540 -1.71 14.74 30.55
N LYS A 541 -1.13 15.85 30.11
CA LYS A 541 -1.88 17.05 29.66
C LYS A 541 -2.80 16.77 28.46
N VAL A 542 -2.42 15.87 27.56
CA VAL A 542 -3.21 15.48 26.39
C VAL A 542 -4.22 14.40 26.78
N PHE A 543 -3.76 13.39 27.53
CA PHE A 543 -4.59 12.29 28.02
C PHE A 543 -5.80 12.81 28.81
N ASP A 544 -5.57 13.67 29.79
CA ASP A 544 -6.63 14.23 30.64
C ASP A 544 -7.60 15.07 29.83
N LEU A 545 -7.13 15.76 28.80
CA LEU A 545 -7.95 16.61 27.94
C LEU A 545 -8.86 15.74 27.06
N ILE A 546 -8.31 14.72 26.40
CA ILE A 546 -9.08 13.78 25.57
C ILE A 546 -10.13 13.06 26.43
N ASN A 547 -9.72 12.51 27.59
CA ASN A 547 -10.59 11.70 28.43
C ASN A 547 -11.73 12.50 29.09
N ASN A 548 -11.47 13.76 29.49
CA ASN A 548 -12.44 14.55 30.24
C ASN A 548 -13.28 15.49 29.38
N GLU A 549 -12.71 16.09 28.33
CA GLU A 549 -13.39 17.14 27.56
C GLU A 549 -13.96 16.63 26.22
N PHE A 550 -13.46 15.52 25.67
CA PHE A 550 -13.89 15.02 24.35
C PHE A 550 -14.62 13.69 24.43
N VAL A 551 -15.42 13.40 23.40
CA VAL A 551 -15.88 12.04 23.08
C VAL A 551 -14.98 11.51 21.97
N LEU A 552 -14.16 10.50 22.30
CA LEU A 552 -13.25 9.86 21.35
C LEU A 552 -14.01 8.84 20.50
N ILE A 553 -13.95 9.01 19.18
CA ILE A 553 -14.48 8.06 18.19
C ILE A 553 -13.30 7.56 17.34
N SER A 554 -12.94 6.29 17.48
CA SER A 554 -11.84 5.68 16.72
C SER A 554 -12.39 4.77 15.64
N LEU A 555 -12.23 5.17 14.38
CA LEU A 555 -12.73 4.47 13.20
C LEU A 555 -11.58 3.70 12.53
N TYR A 556 -11.65 2.38 12.53
CA TYR A 556 -10.61 1.49 12.00
C TYR A 556 -10.87 1.20 10.52
N VAL A 557 -10.03 1.74 9.64
CA VAL A 557 -10.22 1.65 8.17
C VAL A 557 -9.67 0.35 7.57
N ASP A 558 -8.85 -0.40 8.31
CA ASP A 558 -8.26 -1.68 7.89
C ASP A 558 -8.95 -2.89 8.56
N ASP A 559 -10.08 -2.65 9.21
CA ASP A 559 -10.90 -3.67 9.84
C ASP A 559 -11.58 -4.56 8.80
N ARG A 560 -11.38 -5.87 8.91
CA ARG A 560 -11.91 -6.87 7.98
C ARG A 560 -13.11 -7.63 8.51
N THR A 561 -13.69 -7.20 9.62
CA THR A 561 -14.96 -7.75 10.11
C THR A 561 -16.07 -7.47 9.09
N ASN A 562 -16.84 -8.51 8.77
CA ASN A 562 -17.99 -8.38 7.87
C ASN A 562 -19.09 -7.60 8.56
N LEU A 563 -19.72 -6.69 7.83
CA LEU A 563 -20.94 -6.01 8.26
C LEU A 563 -22.09 -7.03 8.28
N ASN A 564 -23.01 -6.85 9.22
CA ASN A 564 -24.24 -7.66 9.23
C ASN A 564 -25.06 -7.34 7.98
N GLY A 565 -25.88 -8.29 7.51
CA GLY A 565 -26.63 -8.13 6.24
C GLY A 565 -27.47 -6.85 6.14
N ASP A 566 -27.95 -6.32 7.27
CA ASP A 566 -28.73 -5.07 7.35
C ASP A 566 -27.86 -3.80 7.36
N GLU A 567 -26.54 -3.93 7.57
CA GLU A 567 -25.56 -2.85 7.63
C GLU A 567 -24.70 -2.75 6.36
N ILE A 568 -24.88 -3.64 5.39
CA ILE A 568 -24.19 -3.59 4.10
C ILE A 568 -24.63 -2.31 3.39
N ILE A 569 -23.65 -1.47 3.04
CA ILE A 569 -23.93 -0.18 2.42
C ILE A 569 -23.61 -0.28 0.94
N LEU A 570 -24.62 0.02 0.12
CA LEU A 570 -24.47 0.12 -1.32
C LEU A 570 -24.37 1.60 -1.68
N LEU A 571 -23.17 2.04 -2.06
CA LEU A 571 -22.95 3.38 -2.56
C LEU A 571 -23.22 3.42 -4.05
N ARG A 572 -23.98 4.42 -4.51
CA ARG A 572 -24.26 4.65 -5.94
C ARG A 572 -23.77 6.03 -6.35
N ASP A 573 -23.00 6.06 -7.44
CA ASP A 573 -22.56 7.30 -8.07
C ASP A 573 -23.62 7.82 -9.07
N LYS A 574 -23.57 9.10 -9.45
CA LYS A 574 -24.37 9.74 -10.52
C LYS A 574 -24.27 9.02 -11.85
N ASN A 575 -23.17 8.31 -12.09
CA ASN A 575 -22.95 7.49 -13.28
C ASN A 575 -23.64 6.11 -13.22
N GLY A 576 -24.33 5.79 -12.13
CA GLY A 576 -25.06 4.52 -11.95
C GLY A 576 -24.19 3.34 -11.50
N ASN A 577 -22.90 3.56 -11.27
CA ASN A 577 -21.99 2.55 -10.72
C ASN A 577 -22.32 2.31 -9.25
N GLU A 578 -22.21 1.05 -8.80
CA GLU A 578 -22.46 0.66 -7.42
C GLU A 578 -21.18 0.11 -6.78
N LYS A 579 -20.92 0.50 -5.52
CA LYS A 579 -19.88 -0.10 -4.69
C LYS A 579 -20.52 -0.65 -3.43
N ILE A 580 -20.42 -1.96 -3.24
CA ILE A 580 -20.86 -2.66 -2.04
C ILE A 580 -19.75 -2.54 -1.00
N LEU A 581 -20.11 -2.06 0.19
CA LEU A 581 -19.25 -2.03 1.36
C LEU A 581 -19.72 -3.15 2.29
N ASP A 582 -18.99 -4.27 2.30
CA ASP A 582 -19.32 -5.47 3.07
C ASP A 582 -18.48 -5.62 4.35
N LYS A 583 -17.46 -4.77 4.53
CA LYS A 583 -16.57 -4.75 5.69
C LYS A 583 -16.58 -3.42 6.43
N VAL A 584 -16.34 -3.48 7.74
CA VAL A 584 -16.28 -2.29 8.62
C VAL A 584 -15.20 -1.30 8.16
N GLY A 585 -14.01 -1.78 7.76
CA GLY A 585 -12.94 -0.92 7.27
C GLY A 585 -13.30 -0.18 5.99
N GLU A 586 -13.95 -0.86 5.05
CA GLU A 586 -14.41 -0.27 3.78
C GLU A 586 -15.48 0.80 4.02
N LYS A 587 -16.39 0.57 4.98
CA LYS A 587 -17.37 1.57 5.45
C LYS A 587 -16.68 2.83 5.95
N TRP A 588 -15.70 2.72 6.85
CA TRP A 588 -15.05 3.89 7.44
C TRP A 588 -14.08 4.60 6.51
N SER A 589 -13.42 3.86 5.63
CA SER A 589 -12.59 4.42 4.56
C SER A 589 -13.41 5.20 3.55
N ALA A 590 -14.55 4.66 3.11
CA ALA A 590 -15.51 5.37 2.27
C ALA A 590 -16.07 6.62 2.99
N PHE A 591 -16.43 6.49 4.28
CA PHE A 591 -16.87 7.61 5.11
C PHE A 591 -15.81 8.73 5.20
N GLN A 592 -14.53 8.37 5.38
CA GLN A 592 -13.42 9.33 5.41
C GLN A 592 -13.33 10.08 4.07
N THR A 593 -13.37 9.33 2.97
CA THR A 593 -13.29 9.86 1.60
C THR A 593 -14.44 10.83 1.30
N LEU A 594 -15.67 10.42 1.60
CA LEU A 594 -16.90 11.16 1.30
C LEU A 594 -16.99 12.50 2.06
N ASN A 595 -16.56 12.51 3.32
CA ASN A 595 -16.76 13.65 4.21
C ASN A 595 -15.54 14.57 4.30
N PHE A 596 -14.33 14.03 4.15
CA PHE A 596 -13.09 14.76 4.39
C PHE A 596 -12.13 14.80 3.20
N GLN A 597 -12.48 14.15 2.08
CA GLN A 597 -11.65 14.10 0.86
C GLN A 597 -10.22 13.61 1.13
N ASN A 598 -10.06 12.73 2.12
CA ASN A 598 -8.78 12.23 2.58
C ASN A 598 -8.91 10.75 2.98
N ASN A 599 -7.84 9.99 2.78
CA ASN A 599 -7.79 8.54 3.01
C ASN A 599 -6.46 8.13 3.69
N SER A 600 -5.78 9.09 4.30
CA SER A 600 -4.55 8.85 5.05
C SER A 600 -4.85 8.54 6.52
N GLN A 601 -3.95 7.80 7.16
CA GLN A 601 -3.99 7.52 8.59
C GLN A 601 -2.60 7.74 9.22
N PRO A 602 -2.49 8.33 10.42
CA PRO A 602 -3.60 8.86 11.22
C PRO A 602 -4.19 10.16 10.65
N TYR A 603 -5.50 10.35 10.83
CA TYR A 603 -6.19 11.59 10.47
C TYR A 603 -7.20 11.96 11.56
N TYR A 604 -7.07 13.16 12.11
CA TYR A 604 -7.82 13.63 13.27
C TYR A 604 -8.71 14.81 12.92
N VAL A 605 -9.98 14.76 13.33
CA VAL A 605 -10.97 15.83 13.10
C VAL A 605 -11.68 16.18 14.42
N LEU A 606 -11.89 17.47 14.67
CA LEU A 606 -12.72 17.94 15.79
C LEU A 606 -14.09 18.39 15.28
N LEU A 607 -15.14 17.79 15.83
CA LEU A 607 -16.53 18.09 15.46
C LEU A 607 -17.35 18.53 16.69
N SER A 608 -18.31 19.43 16.46
CA SER A 608 -19.36 19.74 17.44
C SER A 608 -20.45 18.63 17.43
N PRO A 609 -21.31 18.53 18.46
CA PRO A 609 -22.48 17.65 18.44
C PRO A 609 -23.48 17.98 17.30
N ASN A 610 -23.36 19.17 16.70
CA ASN A 610 -24.14 19.64 15.57
C ASN A 610 -23.43 19.43 14.22
N LEU A 611 -22.30 18.70 14.20
CA LEU A 611 -21.49 18.41 13.02
C LEU A 611 -20.75 19.63 12.43
N ASP A 612 -20.48 20.65 13.23
CA ASP A 612 -19.60 21.75 12.83
C ASP A 612 -18.14 21.37 13.02
N ILE A 613 -17.31 21.63 12.02
CA ILE A 613 -15.86 21.46 12.14
C ILE A 613 -15.31 22.57 13.03
N LEU A 614 -14.67 22.17 14.14
CA LEU A 614 -14.16 23.09 15.16
C LEU A 614 -12.75 23.57 14.81
N ASN A 615 -11.95 22.73 14.16
CA ASN A 615 -10.59 23.10 13.78
C ASN A 615 -10.17 22.42 12.47
N LYS A 616 -9.10 22.93 11.85
CA LYS A 616 -8.53 22.30 10.64
C LYS A 616 -8.08 20.89 10.97
N PRO A 617 -8.42 19.85 10.20
CA PRO A 617 -7.94 18.50 10.45
C PRO A 617 -6.41 18.43 10.49
N ILE A 618 -5.88 17.47 11.25
CA ILE A 618 -4.44 17.24 11.37
C ILE A 618 -4.10 15.76 11.21
N GLN A 619 -2.86 15.48 10.78
CA GLN A 619 -2.31 14.13 10.65
C GLN A 619 -1.24 13.90 11.74
N TYR A 620 -0.15 13.21 11.39
CA TYR A 620 1.01 13.03 12.25
C TYR A 620 1.71 14.37 12.54
N THR A 621 1.76 14.75 13.80
CA THR A 621 2.37 16.01 14.28
C THR A 621 3.01 15.82 15.67
N ASP A 622 3.79 16.80 16.12
CA ASP A 622 4.39 16.82 17.44
C ASP A 622 3.36 17.07 18.56
N THR A 623 3.73 16.70 19.78
CA THR A 623 2.84 16.71 20.94
C THR A 623 2.34 18.11 21.32
N ASP A 624 3.16 19.15 21.17
CA ASP A 624 2.78 20.50 21.57
C ASP A 624 1.80 21.10 20.56
N THR A 625 2.08 20.94 19.26
CA THR A 625 1.15 21.33 18.19
C THR A 625 -0.20 20.59 18.33
N TYR A 626 -0.18 19.29 18.67
CA TYR A 626 -1.41 18.51 18.90
C TYR A 626 -2.22 19.04 20.09
N TYR A 627 -1.55 19.39 21.19
CA TYR A 627 -2.18 19.92 22.39
C TYR A 627 -2.84 21.28 22.13
N ASP A 628 -2.13 22.20 21.47
CA ASP A 628 -2.65 23.52 21.14
C ASP A 628 -3.86 23.40 20.19
N TRP A 629 -3.80 22.48 19.23
CA TRP A 629 -4.91 22.19 18.32
C TRP A 629 -6.19 21.72 19.03
N LEU A 630 -6.05 20.84 20.04
CA LEU A 630 -7.18 20.38 20.85
C LEU A 630 -7.80 21.52 21.66
N ILE A 631 -6.95 22.36 22.28
CA ILE A 631 -7.41 23.52 23.06
C ILE A 631 -8.15 24.51 22.19
N ASP A 632 -7.62 24.82 21.01
CA ASP A 632 -8.26 25.76 20.08
C ASP A 632 -9.63 25.25 19.63
N GLY A 633 -9.76 23.95 19.35
CA GLY A 633 -11.05 23.33 19.05
C GLY A 633 -12.02 23.38 20.23
N LEU A 634 -11.53 23.12 21.45
CA LEU A 634 -12.34 23.18 22.67
C LEU A 634 -12.82 24.61 22.97
N ASN A 635 -11.97 25.61 22.78
CA ASN A 635 -12.30 27.02 22.98
C ASN A 635 -13.36 27.49 21.97
N LYS A 636 -13.24 27.05 20.71
CA LYS A 636 -14.26 27.34 19.67
C LYS A 636 -15.58 26.62 19.91
N PHE A 637 -15.58 25.48 20.59
CA PHE A 637 -16.81 24.81 20.99
C PHE A 637 -17.52 25.51 22.16
N LYS A 638 -16.75 26.11 23.08
CA LYS A 638 -17.28 26.81 24.26
C LYS A 638 -17.80 28.23 23.96
N ASN A 639 -17.32 28.84 22.87
CA ASN A 639 -17.75 30.14 22.38
C ASN A 639 -18.87 29.99 21.35
#